data_AF-A0A928W1Y9-F1
#
_entry.id   AF-A0A928W1Y9-F1
#
_cell.length_a   1.000
_cell.length_b   1.000
_cell.length_c   1.000
_cell.angle_alpha   90.00
_cell.angle_beta   90.00
_cell.angle_gamma   90.00
#
_symmetry.space_group_name_H-M   'P 1'
#
loop_
_entity.id
_entity.type
_entity.pdbx_description
1 polymer ?
#
loop_
_entity_poly.entity_id
_entity_poly.type
_entity_poly.pdbx_seq_one_letter_code
_entity_poly.pdbx_strand_id
1 'polypeptide(L)'
;MPTHIAIPATARPNLPLVALNGEEASESIEPAQNPPELLQQGKNFYQNGQFAQAASAWEQAAQTYGARQQIEWQAQALNHLSLAYQHLGELTRARDAIATSLELIGSLSKIDPINDALLAQALNTRGRLELTSGQTEEALESWKQAQAAYDRASDETGILGSQLGQAQALQALGQYRQARSLLEQINDRLQSQPDSLLKANGLRSLGIALQTIGDPVYSKQVLEQSWAISDRLDAPAETGATLLSIGNIAKDFRQYDVALRYYQQAISLSPETLIQVQAQLNQLRIWVELCQSSQSLCSREEIPALAGDIQSRLMNLAPGRGAIYARVNFANSSIDLQNAGAIAIEPQEIASSLARAISEAQQLGDRRAEAYAQAYLGKLYARNGQIEIARTLTEQALQISQNIEAADITARAAGQLGGILKEQGNIPGAKAAYQSAFDILQTLRGDLVTINPDVQFEFKESIEPIYRELASLLLRPGATQEDLKQAREVMEALQLAQLDNFFGDSCLETQPVGIDAIDPEAAVIYPIILSDRLETVWSLPDGTFSHHATPLTAPEVEGILQQLYSSLYPVYPRDERLRLSEQVYDWLIRPAEADFERNGIKTLVFVPDGFLRNLPISVLYDGRQYVMEKYGVALSPGLQLFPEGLGQERRKALAVGLTEARQGFNPLPGVNAEMQEIASEVDSTQILLDGEFTSDRFETILASQSFPIVHMATHGQFSSNPEETFLLTWNDRIGVQDFNRIFENSRFGISDPIELLVMSACQTAAGDNRATLGLAGFALRSGARSTLASLWSVSDVATSDLMREFYNQLTASDRSVTKAEALRQAQLTLLRDPLHEHPYFWSAFVLVGNWL
;
A
#
# COMPACT_ATOMS: atom_id res chain seq x y z
N MET A 1 13.76 4.44 -13.69
CA MET A 1 13.98 5.59 -14.59
C MET A 1 15.46 5.93 -14.59
N PRO A 2 16.14 6.03 -15.75
CA PRO A 2 17.54 6.40 -15.76
C PRO A 2 17.69 7.86 -15.32
N THR A 3 18.27 8.05 -14.13
CA THR A 3 18.63 9.36 -13.60
C THR A 3 19.67 10.03 -14.50
N HIS A 4 19.42 11.29 -14.86
CA HIS A 4 20.42 12.22 -15.36
C HIS A 4 21.52 12.39 -14.30
N ILE A 5 22.48 11.48 -14.30
CA ILE A 5 23.82 11.83 -13.81
C ILE A 5 24.35 12.76 -14.90
N ALA A 6 24.34 14.07 -14.64
CA ALA A 6 25.08 15.02 -15.46
C ALA A 6 26.43 14.40 -15.81
N ILE A 7 26.81 14.39 -17.09
CA ILE A 7 28.19 14.05 -17.49
C ILE A 7 29.08 14.89 -16.57
N PRO A 8 29.78 14.28 -15.59
CA PRO A 8 30.28 15.02 -14.45
C PRO A 8 31.12 16.17 -14.98
N ALA A 9 30.92 17.37 -14.44
CA ALA A 9 31.95 18.38 -14.48
C ALA A 9 33.07 17.83 -13.61
N THR A 10 33.91 16.95 -14.15
CA THR A 10 35.07 16.48 -13.42
C THR A 10 35.90 17.71 -13.09
N ALA A 11 36.15 17.89 -11.80
CA ALA A 11 37.39 18.52 -11.39
C ALA A 11 38.51 17.73 -12.09
N ARG A 12 39.12 18.41 -13.06
CA ARG A 12 40.27 18.02 -13.88
C ARG A 12 41.22 17.02 -13.19
N PRO A 13 41.89 16.19 -14.01
CA PRO A 13 43.22 16.62 -14.44
C PRO A 13 43.15 17.07 -15.89
N ASN A 14 43.67 18.27 -16.16
CA ASN A 14 44.04 18.67 -17.50
C ASN A 14 45.03 17.63 -18.01
N LEU A 15 44.63 16.79 -18.95
CA LEU A 15 45.61 16.25 -19.89
C LEU A 15 46.14 17.46 -20.67
N PRO A 16 47.45 17.74 -20.67
CA PRO A 16 47.99 18.87 -21.39
C PRO A 16 47.67 18.70 -22.88
N LEU A 17 47.01 19.69 -23.47
CA LEU A 17 47.00 19.90 -24.91
C LEU A 17 48.45 20.12 -25.35
N VAL A 18 49.12 19.04 -25.76
CA VAL A 18 50.41 19.16 -26.45
C VAL A 18 50.11 19.64 -27.86
N ALA A 19 50.41 20.91 -28.12
CA ALA A 19 50.50 21.44 -29.47
C ALA A 19 51.64 20.72 -30.21
N LEU A 20 51.30 19.83 -31.14
CA LEU A 20 52.26 19.31 -32.11
C LEU A 20 52.20 20.20 -33.35
N ASN A 21 53.15 21.14 -33.42
CA ASN A 21 53.54 21.75 -34.68
C ASN A 21 54.29 20.69 -35.51
N GLY A 22 53.77 20.38 -36.70
CA GLY A 22 54.45 19.58 -37.71
C GLY A 22 53.87 19.94 -39.09
N GLU A 23 54.75 20.44 -39.96
CA GLU A 23 54.44 21.00 -41.28
C GLU A 23 53.87 19.99 -42.29
N GLU A 24 52.95 20.51 -43.10
CA GLU A 24 52.44 20.16 -44.44
C GLU A 24 52.71 18.77 -45.08
N ALA A 25 51.62 18.11 -45.45
CA ALA A 25 51.41 17.65 -46.83
C ALA A 25 49.91 17.76 -47.19
N SER A 26 49.64 18.44 -48.30
CA SER A 26 48.34 18.82 -48.81
C SER A 26 47.57 17.66 -49.47
N GLU A 27 46.35 17.38 -49.00
CA GLU A 27 45.27 16.85 -49.83
C GLU A 27 43.93 17.42 -49.32
N SER A 28 43.15 17.97 -50.25
CA SER A 28 41.89 18.66 -50.00
C SER A 28 40.81 17.69 -49.52
N ILE A 29 40.51 17.74 -48.23
CA ILE A 29 39.32 17.17 -47.59
C ILE A 29 38.65 18.34 -46.84
N GLU A 30 37.32 18.44 -46.85
CA GLU A 30 36.59 19.37 -45.99
C GLU A 30 37.20 19.40 -44.57
N PRO A 31 37.25 20.56 -43.88
CA PRO A 31 37.91 20.61 -42.59
C PRO A 31 37.17 19.68 -41.62
N ALA A 32 37.72 18.48 -41.40
CA ALA A 32 37.23 17.55 -40.42
C ALA A 32 37.21 18.27 -39.06
N GLN A 33 36.01 18.47 -38.51
CA GLN A 33 35.85 19.21 -37.25
C GLN A 33 36.74 18.59 -36.17
N ASN A 34 37.29 19.44 -35.32
CA ASN A 34 38.25 19.03 -34.30
C ASN A 34 37.57 18.07 -33.29
N PRO A 35 38.06 16.83 -33.07
CA PRO A 35 37.36 15.83 -32.25
C PRO A 35 36.98 16.26 -30.81
N PRO A 36 37.79 17.06 -30.08
CA PRO A 36 37.37 17.61 -28.79
C PRO A 36 36.19 18.59 -28.89
N GLU A 37 36.10 19.36 -29.97
CA GLU A 37 34.96 20.25 -30.22
C GLU A 37 33.69 19.43 -30.48
N LEU A 38 33.78 18.34 -31.24
CA LEU A 38 32.67 17.40 -31.47
C LEU A 38 32.19 16.77 -30.15
N LEU A 39 33.10 16.35 -29.26
CA LEU A 39 32.73 15.83 -27.94
C LEU A 39 31.96 16.87 -27.12
N GLN A 40 32.44 18.12 -27.10
CA GLN A 40 31.79 19.19 -26.33
C GLN A 40 30.46 19.63 -26.96
N GLN A 41 30.38 19.70 -28.28
CA GLN A 41 29.12 19.97 -28.99
C GLN A 41 28.08 18.89 -28.69
N GLY A 42 28.47 17.61 -28.75
CA GLY A 42 27.60 16.50 -28.38
C GLY A 42 27.11 16.60 -26.93
N LYS A 43 27.99 16.99 -25.98
CA LYS A 43 27.62 17.23 -24.59
C LYS A 43 26.59 18.36 -24.45
N ASN A 44 26.78 19.47 -25.15
CA ASN A 44 25.84 20.60 -25.12
C ASN A 44 24.49 20.20 -25.72
N PHE A 45 24.48 19.50 -26.86
CA PHE A 45 23.25 18.98 -27.46
C PHE A 45 22.51 18.03 -26.51
N TYR A 46 23.24 17.12 -25.88
CA TYR A 46 22.66 16.17 -24.94
C TYR A 46 22.04 16.88 -23.72
N GLN A 47 22.73 17.87 -23.16
CA GLN A 47 22.21 18.67 -22.04
C GLN A 47 20.96 19.48 -22.40
N ASN A 48 20.80 19.85 -23.67
CA ASN A 48 19.63 20.55 -24.18
C ASN A 48 18.52 19.61 -24.70
N GLY A 49 18.63 18.29 -24.45
CA GLY A 49 17.66 17.29 -24.92
C GLY A 49 17.69 17.01 -26.44
N GLN A 50 18.71 17.51 -27.15
CA GLN A 50 18.89 17.35 -28.60
C GLN A 50 19.66 16.05 -28.90
N PHE A 51 19.08 14.91 -28.51
CA PHE A 51 19.77 13.61 -28.50
C PHE A 51 20.22 13.13 -29.88
N ALA A 52 19.47 13.41 -30.95
CA ALA A 52 19.87 13.05 -32.32
C ALA A 52 21.11 13.81 -32.78
N GLN A 53 21.18 15.11 -32.50
CA GLN A 53 22.37 15.92 -32.77
C GLN A 53 23.56 15.49 -31.91
N ALA A 54 23.33 15.16 -30.64
CA ALA A 54 24.35 14.63 -29.75
C ALA A 54 24.94 13.31 -30.27
N ALA A 55 24.08 12.38 -30.68
CA ALA A 55 24.48 11.10 -31.27
C ALA A 55 25.33 11.33 -32.54
N SER A 56 24.90 12.21 -33.45
CA SER A 56 25.66 12.51 -34.66
C SER A 56 27.05 13.09 -34.37
N ALA A 57 27.15 14.03 -33.43
CA ALA A 57 28.43 14.63 -33.04
C ALA A 57 29.38 13.60 -32.42
N TRP A 58 28.87 12.74 -31.52
CA TRP A 58 29.68 11.71 -30.87
C TRP A 58 30.04 10.54 -31.79
N GLU A 59 29.20 10.21 -32.78
CA GLU A 59 29.53 9.24 -33.83
C GLU A 59 30.70 9.72 -34.68
N GLN A 60 30.70 10.99 -35.10
CA GLN A 60 31.82 11.60 -35.83
C GLN A 60 33.10 11.66 -34.98
N ALA A 61 32.97 12.01 -33.70
CA ALA A 61 34.10 12.02 -32.76
C ALA A 61 34.71 10.61 -32.63
N ALA A 62 33.87 9.58 -32.42
CA ALA A 62 34.31 8.19 -32.28
C ALA A 62 35.04 7.70 -33.54
N GLN A 63 34.51 7.98 -34.74
CA GLN A 63 35.15 7.64 -36.01
C GLN A 63 36.51 8.33 -36.16
N THR A 64 36.60 9.61 -35.83
CA THR A 64 37.85 10.38 -35.96
C THR A 64 38.91 9.92 -34.97
N TYR A 65 38.54 9.65 -33.72
CA TYR A 65 39.46 9.10 -32.72
C TYR A 65 39.93 7.68 -33.09
N GLY A 66 39.04 6.85 -33.66
CA GLY A 66 39.41 5.54 -34.18
C GLY A 66 40.41 5.61 -35.33
N ALA A 67 40.20 6.51 -36.29
CA ALA A 67 41.14 6.74 -37.40
C ALA A 67 42.52 7.21 -36.91
N ARG A 68 42.57 7.94 -35.79
CA ARG A 68 43.80 8.42 -35.14
C ARG A 68 44.40 7.43 -34.13
N GLN A 69 43.82 6.24 -33.95
CA GLN A 69 44.23 5.23 -32.97
C GLN A 69 44.25 5.74 -31.51
N GLN A 70 43.34 6.66 -31.18
CA GLN A 70 43.21 7.25 -29.84
C GLN A 70 42.12 6.49 -29.05
N ILE A 71 42.50 5.33 -28.50
CA ILE A 71 41.58 4.33 -27.93
C ILE A 71 40.73 4.89 -26.78
N GLU A 72 41.33 5.60 -25.82
CA GLU A 72 40.65 6.17 -24.66
C GLU A 72 39.51 7.13 -25.07
N TRP A 73 39.81 8.05 -26.00
CA TRP A 73 38.85 9.04 -26.50
C TRP A 73 37.79 8.43 -27.41
N GLN A 74 38.16 7.42 -28.21
CA GLN A 74 37.20 6.65 -28.99
C GLN A 74 36.21 5.92 -28.07
N ALA A 75 36.70 5.24 -27.04
CA ALA A 75 35.87 4.54 -26.07
C ALA A 75 34.94 5.51 -25.32
N GLN A 76 35.43 6.69 -24.93
CA GLN A 76 34.61 7.72 -24.29
C GLN A 76 33.51 8.26 -25.22
N ALA A 77 33.85 8.56 -26.48
CA ALA A 77 32.87 8.99 -27.48
C ALA A 77 31.79 7.93 -27.70
N LEU A 78 32.16 6.65 -27.78
CA LEU A 78 31.22 5.52 -27.91
C LEU A 78 30.33 5.34 -26.68
N ASN A 79 30.87 5.56 -25.47
CA ASN A 79 30.08 5.56 -24.24
C ASN A 79 29.01 6.65 -24.26
N HIS A 80 29.37 7.88 -24.63
CA HIS A 80 28.40 8.98 -24.79
C HIS A 80 27.41 8.74 -25.92
N LEU A 81 27.86 8.14 -27.03
CA LEU A 81 27.00 7.77 -28.14
C LEU A 81 25.93 6.75 -27.71
N SER A 82 26.31 5.72 -26.94
CA SER A 82 25.35 4.75 -26.37
C SER A 82 24.29 5.45 -25.54
N LEU A 83 24.72 6.43 -24.73
CA LEU A 83 23.87 7.28 -23.91
C LEU A 83 22.81 8.03 -24.74
N ALA A 84 23.21 8.67 -25.85
CA ALA A 84 22.26 9.34 -26.74
C ALA A 84 21.28 8.35 -27.40
N TYR A 85 21.78 7.19 -27.86
CA TYR A 85 20.92 6.15 -28.45
C TYR A 85 19.90 5.59 -27.45
N GLN A 86 20.23 5.49 -26.16
CA GLN A 86 19.28 5.09 -25.12
C GLN A 86 18.10 6.06 -25.05
N HIS A 87 18.33 7.38 -25.07
CA HIS A 87 17.26 8.39 -25.07
C HIS A 87 16.43 8.38 -26.36
N LEU A 88 17.03 8.02 -27.49
CA LEU A 88 16.33 7.87 -28.77
C LEU A 88 15.53 6.57 -28.89
N GLY A 89 15.68 5.63 -27.94
CA GLY A 89 15.09 4.29 -28.03
C GLY A 89 15.79 3.37 -29.02
N GLU A 90 16.99 3.74 -29.51
CA GLU A 90 17.79 2.95 -30.45
C GLU A 90 18.63 1.90 -29.70
N LEU A 91 17.97 1.04 -28.94
CA LEU A 91 18.60 0.16 -27.93
C LEU A 91 19.64 -0.80 -28.51
N THR A 92 19.47 -1.28 -29.75
CA THR A 92 20.47 -2.11 -30.43
C THR A 92 21.75 -1.32 -30.70
N ARG A 93 21.64 -0.11 -31.28
CA ARG A 93 22.82 0.75 -31.53
C ARG A 93 23.47 1.20 -30.22
N ALA A 94 22.67 1.44 -29.18
CA ALA A 94 23.19 1.71 -27.84
C ALA A 94 24.02 0.54 -27.31
N ARG A 95 23.54 -0.69 -27.48
CA ARG A 95 24.22 -1.93 -27.06
C ARG A 95 25.53 -2.11 -27.82
N ASP A 96 25.51 -1.92 -29.14
CA ASP A 96 26.70 -2.07 -29.98
C ASP A 96 27.77 -1.04 -29.62
N ALA A 97 27.37 0.23 -29.43
CA ALA A 97 28.27 1.30 -29.04
C ALA A 97 28.92 1.04 -27.67
N ILE A 98 28.15 0.61 -26.66
CA ILE A 98 28.72 0.35 -25.33
C ILE A 98 29.56 -0.92 -25.28
N ALA A 99 29.18 -1.96 -26.03
CA ALA A 99 29.99 -3.17 -26.16
C ALA A 99 31.35 -2.86 -26.80
N THR A 100 31.36 -2.08 -27.88
CA THR A 100 32.59 -1.65 -28.55
C THR A 100 33.46 -0.78 -27.62
N SER A 101 32.84 0.13 -26.85
CA SER A 101 33.54 0.94 -25.85
C SER A 101 34.24 0.06 -24.80
N LEU A 102 33.53 -0.93 -24.24
CA LEU A 102 34.07 -1.85 -23.24
C LEU A 102 35.17 -2.76 -23.80
N GLU A 103 35.06 -3.21 -25.05
CA GLU A 103 36.10 -3.99 -25.73
C GLU A 103 37.39 -3.18 -25.89
N LEU A 104 37.28 -1.92 -26.34
CA LEU A 104 38.41 -1.00 -26.45
C LEU A 104 39.07 -0.77 -25.09
N ILE A 105 38.29 -0.54 -24.04
CA ILE A 105 38.81 -0.35 -22.66
C ILE A 105 39.53 -1.61 -22.18
N GLY A 106 39.02 -2.80 -22.50
CA GLY A 106 39.65 -4.09 -22.16
C GLY A 106 41.04 -4.29 -22.75
N SER A 107 41.39 -3.55 -23.82
CA SER A 107 42.72 -3.55 -24.43
C SER A 107 43.73 -2.63 -23.74
N LEU A 108 43.27 -1.76 -22.84
CA LEU A 108 44.10 -0.79 -22.11
C LEU A 108 44.78 -1.42 -20.89
N SER A 109 45.82 -0.76 -20.38
CA SER A 109 46.57 -1.21 -19.19
C SER A 109 45.70 -1.16 -17.92
N LYS A 110 45.71 -2.25 -17.13
CA LYS A 110 44.89 -2.44 -15.92
C LYS A 110 45.35 -1.66 -14.67
N ILE A 111 46.48 -0.93 -14.73
CA ILE A 111 47.09 -0.26 -13.55
C ILE A 111 46.94 1.27 -13.63
N ASP A 112 46.00 1.78 -14.44
CA ASP A 112 45.79 3.21 -14.59
C ASP A 112 44.43 3.64 -14.01
N PRO A 113 44.40 4.52 -12.99
CA PRO A 113 43.16 5.08 -12.45
C PRO A 113 42.25 5.73 -13.50
N ILE A 114 42.81 6.28 -14.58
CA ILE A 114 42.04 6.87 -15.69
C ILE A 114 41.28 5.77 -16.44
N ASN A 115 41.92 4.62 -16.68
CA ASN A 115 41.28 3.49 -17.35
C ASN A 115 40.22 2.84 -16.46
N ASP A 116 40.44 2.79 -15.15
CA ASP A 116 39.43 2.34 -14.19
C ASP A 116 38.20 3.28 -14.17
N ALA A 117 38.40 4.60 -14.22
CA ALA A 117 37.30 5.57 -14.31
C ALA A 117 36.52 5.42 -15.64
N LEU A 118 37.22 5.23 -16.75
CA LEU A 118 36.61 5.01 -18.06
C LEU A 118 35.80 3.70 -18.10
N LEU A 119 36.36 2.61 -17.55
CA LEU A 119 35.68 1.34 -17.37
C LEU A 119 34.43 1.50 -16.51
N ALA A 120 34.53 2.20 -15.38
CA ALA A 120 33.43 2.43 -14.47
C ALA A 120 32.29 3.21 -15.14
N GLN A 121 32.60 4.25 -15.92
CA GLN A 121 31.60 5.01 -16.69
C GLN A 121 30.90 4.14 -17.74
N ALA A 122 31.65 3.31 -18.48
CA ALA A 122 31.08 2.42 -19.48
C ALA A 122 30.19 1.33 -18.85
N LEU A 123 30.62 0.74 -17.74
CA LEU A 123 29.80 -0.22 -16.97
C LEU A 123 28.53 0.42 -16.41
N ASN A 124 28.62 1.67 -15.94
CA ASN A 124 27.46 2.43 -15.47
C ASN A 124 26.44 2.68 -16.61
N THR A 125 26.93 3.00 -17.81
CA THR A 125 26.09 3.15 -19.01
C THR A 125 25.49 1.83 -19.48
N ARG A 126 26.22 0.72 -19.34
CA ARG A 126 25.72 -0.63 -19.62
C ARG A 126 24.61 -1.01 -18.64
N GLY A 127 24.82 -0.83 -17.34
CA GLY A 127 23.80 -1.11 -16.31
C GLY A 127 22.50 -0.34 -16.55
N ARG A 128 22.59 0.94 -16.95
CA ARG A 128 21.42 1.72 -17.36
C ARG A 128 20.69 1.13 -18.57
N LEU A 129 21.43 0.74 -19.61
CA LEU A 129 20.85 0.14 -20.81
C LEU A 129 20.14 -1.18 -20.48
N GLU A 130 20.78 -2.01 -19.66
CA GLU A 130 20.25 -3.29 -19.18
C GLU A 130 18.94 -3.06 -18.42
N LEU A 131 18.89 -2.09 -17.49
CA LEU A 131 17.67 -1.75 -16.76
C LEU A 131 16.53 -1.29 -17.69
N THR A 132 16.82 -0.37 -18.63
CA THR A 132 15.81 0.11 -19.60
C THR A 132 15.37 -0.98 -20.57
N SER A 133 16.22 -1.98 -20.80
CA SER A 133 15.92 -3.18 -21.61
C SER A 133 15.25 -4.30 -20.79
N GLY A 134 15.03 -4.12 -19.49
CA GLY A 134 14.41 -5.11 -18.62
C GLY A 134 15.34 -6.20 -18.06
N GLN A 135 16.63 -6.15 -18.38
CA GLN A 135 17.69 -7.04 -17.87
C GLN A 135 18.15 -6.55 -16.48
N THR A 136 17.28 -6.70 -15.49
CA THR A 136 17.40 -5.98 -14.21
C THR A 136 18.50 -6.56 -13.32
N GLU A 137 18.64 -7.88 -13.31
CA GLU A 137 19.67 -8.62 -12.60
C GLU A 137 21.06 -8.33 -13.18
N GLU A 138 21.17 -8.31 -14.52
CA GLU A 138 22.41 -7.93 -15.21
C GLU A 138 22.77 -6.47 -14.91
N ALA A 139 21.79 -5.57 -14.91
CA ALA A 139 21.99 -4.17 -14.56
C ALA A 139 22.59 -4.00 -13.15
N LEU A 140 22.04 -4.73 -12.17
CA LEU A 140 22.54 -4.74 -10.80
C LEU A 140 24.00 -5.18 -10.75
N GLU A 141 24.36 -6.23 -11.48
CA GLU A 141 25.73 -6.75 -11.54
C GLU A 141 26.69 -5.77 -12.25
N SER A 142 26.27 -5.18 -13.37
CA SER A 142 27.04 -4.12 -14.05
C SER A 142 27.32 -2.93 -13.15
N TRP A 143 26.35 -2.52 -12.31
CA TRP A 143 26.56 -1.45 -11.34
C TRP A 143 27.46 -1.83 -10.17
N LYS A 144 27.45 -3.09 -9.72
CA LYS A 144 28.44 -3.58 -8.74
C LYS A 144 29.86 -3.55 -9.31
N GLN A 145 30.02 -3.96 -10.57
CA GLN A 145 31.31 -3.89 -11.27
C GLN A 145 31.76 -2.44 -11.46
N ALA A 146 30.83 -1.54 -11.82
CA ALA A 146 31.11 -0.11 -11.93
C ALA A 146 31.56 0.49 -10.59
N GLN A 147 30.90 0.14 -9.49
CA GLN A 147 31.29 0.56 -8.14
C GLN A 147 32.72 0.13 -7.82
N ALA A 148 33.07 -1.14 -8.07
CA ALA A 148 34.41 -1.65 -7.81
C ALA A 148 35.48 -0.96 -8.67
N ALA A 149 35.14 -0.54 -9.89
CA ALA A 149 36.03 0.24 -10.75
C ALA A 149 36.18 1.70 -10.28
N TYR A 150 35.10 2.35 -9.85
CA TYR A 150 35.18 3.69 -9.24
C TYR A 150 35.96 3.70 -7.92
N ASP A 151 35.88 2.62 -7.13
CA ASP A 151 36.67 2.44 -5.91
C ASP A 151 38.17 2.44 -6.21
N ARG A 152 38.62 1.69 -7.22
CA ARG A 152 40.01 1.72 -7.69
C ARG A 152 40.43 3.06 -8.26
N ALA A 153 39.51 3.78 -8.90
CA ALA A 153 39.72 5.14 -9.39
C ALA A 153 39.65 6.21 -8.28
N SER A 154 39.29 5.85 -7.04
CA SER A 154 39.04 6.79 -5.93
C SER A 154 38.01 7.88 -6.26
N ASP A 155 36.99 7.55 -7.07
CA ASP A 155 35.90 8.45 -7.45
C ASP A 155 34.66 8.22 -6.58
N GLU A 156 34.57 8.96 -5.49
CA GLU A 156 33.45 8.91 -4.55
C GLU A 156 32.10 9.22 -5.20
N THR A 157 32.06 10.13 -6.19
CA THR A 157 30.82 10.49 -6.87
C THR A 157 30.35 9.33 -7.75
N GLY A 158 31.28 8.68 -8.44
CA GLY A 158 31.02 7.46 -9.20
C GLY A 158 30.55 6.29 -8.34
N ILE A 159 31.17 6.08 -7.17
CA ILE A 159 30.73 5.07 -6.19
C ILE A 159 29.26 5.30 -5.83
N LEU A 160 28.92 6.49 -5.35
CA LEU A 160 27.55 6.83 -4.95
C LEU A 160 26.56 6.73 -6.12
N GLY A 161 26.94 7.20 -7.30
CA GLY A 161 26.12 7.07 -8.51
C GLY A 161 25.85 5.63 -8.93
N SER A 162 26.85 4.75 -8.84
CA SER A 162 26.67 3.32 -9.13
C SER A 162 25.81 2.62 -8.07
N GLN A 163 25.96 2.96 -6.79
CA GLN A 163 25.10 2.45 -5.72
C GLN A 163 23.64 2.90 -5.89
N LEU A 164 23.41 4.13 -6.34
CA LEU A 164 22.08 4.60 -6.70
C LEU A 164 21.47 3.78 -7.86
N GLY A 165 22.28 3.41 -8.86
CA GLY A 165 21.87 2.47 -9.91
C GLY A 165 21.48 1.10 -9.34
N GLN A 166 22.29 0.54 -8.43
CA GLN A 166 21.96 -0.71 -7.73
C GLN A 166 20.63 -0.61 -6.98
N ALA A 167 20.38 0.49 -6.27
CA ALA A 167 19.11 0.72 -5.59
C ALA A 167 17.92 0.74 -6.57
N GLN A 168 18.06 1.37 -7.73
CA GLN A 168 17.02 1.37 -8.77
C GLN A 168 16.77 -0.05 -9.33
N ALA A 169 17.82 -0.86 -9.52
CA ALA A 169 17.65 -2.26 -9.91
C ALA A 169 16.90 -3.05 -8.82
N LEU A 170 17.28 -2.88 -7.55
CA LEU A 170 16.60 -3.52 -6.42
C LEU A 170 15.12 -3.14 -6.36
N GLN A 171 14.77 -1.86 -6.56
CA GLN A 171 13.37 -1.42 -6.66
C GLN A 171 12.64 -2.11 -7.83
N ALA A 172 13.27 -2.19 -9.00
CA ALA A 172 12.70 -2.84 -10.18
C ALA A 172 12.54 -4.37 -10.05
N LEU A 173 13.31 -5.00 -9.14
CA LEU A 173 13.19 -6.41 -8.71
C LEU A 173 12.16 -6.61 -7.59
N GLY A 174 11.56 -5.54 -7.05
CA GLY A 174 10.65 -5.62 -5.90
C GLY A 174 11.36 -5.66 -4.55
N GLN A 175 12.69 -5.54 -4.49
CA GLN A 175 13.48 -5.62 -3.26
C GLN A 175 13.56 -4.27 -2.54
N TYR A 176 12.41 -3.66 -2.24
CA TYR A 176 12.31 -2.30 -1.71
C TYR A 176 12.96 -2.11 -0.33
N ARG A 177 12.93 -3.13 0.54
CA ARG A 177 13.60 -3.07 1.86
C ARG A 177 15.12 -2.97 1.72
N GLN A 178 15.71 -3.75 0.81
CA GLN A 178 17.14 -3.67 0.51
C GLN A 178 17.49 -2.34 -0.16
N ALA A 179 16.65 -1.87 -1.09
CA ALA A 179 16.80 -0.58 -1.73
C ALA A 179 16.78 0.56 -0.70
N ARG A 180 15.82 0.58 0.24
CA ARG A 180 15.76 1.57 1.33
C ARG A 180 17.08 1.61 2.09
N SER A 181 17.54 0.46 2.60
CA SER A 181 18.75 0.41 3.43
C SER A 181 19.97 0.95 2.68
N LEU A 182 20.10 0.64 1.40
CA LEU A 182 21.17 1.19 0.56
C LEU A 182 21.01 2.70 0.33
N LEU A 183 19.78 3.16 0.08
CA LEU A 183 19.46 4.57 -0.19
C LEU A 183 19.66 5.47 1.05
N GLU A 184 19.35 4.97 2.25
CA GLU A 184 19.65 5.67 3.51
C GLU A 184 21.16 5.89 3.64
N GLN A 185 21.97 4.85 3.44
CA GLN A 185 23.44 4.96 3.47
C GLN A 185 23.99 5.93 2.41
N ILE A 186 23.44 5.92 1.20
CA ILE A 186 23.80 6.85 0.12
C ILE A 186 23.48 8.29 0.56
N ASN A 187 22.28 8.53 1.09
CA ASN A 187 21.82 9.87 1.44
C ASN A 187 22.54 10.45 2.67
N ASP A 188 22.92 9.61 3.64
CA ASP A 188 23.76 10.02 4.77
C ASP A 188 25.12 10.57 4.28
N ARG A 189 25.75 9.88 3.32
CA ARG A 189 27.01 10.33 2.70
C ARG A 189 26.82 11.62 1.90
N LEU A 190 25.73 11.72 1.13
CA LEU A 190 25.41 12.89 0.31
C LEU A 190 24.97 14.12 1.13
N GLN A 191 24.52 13.95 2.38
CA GLN A 191 24.04 15.05 3.22
C GLN A 191 25.13 16.11 3.43
N SER A 192 26.37 15.66 3.66
CA SER A 192 27.56 16.50 3.86
C SER A 192 28.09 17.16 2.58
N GLN A 193 27.62 16.73 1.41
CA GLN A 193 28.06 17.25 0.12
C GLN A 193 27.19 18.45 -0.34
N PRO A 194 27.75 19.36 -1.16
CA PRO A 194 26.98 20.41 -1.81
C PRO A 194 25.82 19.85 -2.63
N ASP A 195 24.82 20.69 -2.86
CA ASP A 195 23.68 20.35 -3.69
C ASP A 195 24.12 19.93 -5.09
N SER A 196 23.60 18.78 -5.52
CA SER A 196 23.91 18.17 -6.81
C SER A 196 22.72 17.36 -7.31
N LEU A 197 22.69 17.08 -8.61
CA LEU A 197 21.68 16.20 -9.20
C LEU A 197 21.74 14.78 -8.63
N LEU A 198 22.93 14.32 -8.22
CA LEU A 198 23.09 13.02 -7.54
C LEU A 198 22.36 13.02 -6.20
N LYS A 199 22.50 14.10 -5.41
CA LYS A 199 21.79 14.29 -4.14
C LYS A 199 20.27 14.35 -4.32
N ALA A 200 19.79 15.14 -5.28
CA ALA A 200 18.36 15.18 -5.60
C ALA A 200 17.83 13.80 -6.00
N ASN A 201 18.52 13.10 -6.90
CA ASN A 201 18.09 11.77 -7.37
C ASN A 201 18.16 10.68 -6.28
N GLY A 202 19.16 10.73 -5.39
CA GLY A 202 19.26 9.85 -4.22
C GLY A 202 18.10 10.04 -3.25
N LEU A 203 17.75 11.29 -2.95
CA LEU A 203 16.57 11.62 -2.15
C LEU A 203 15.29 11.16 -2.85
N ARG A 204 15.10 11.46 -4.14
CA ARG A 204 13.90 10.99 -4.86
C ARG A 204 13.74 9.48 -4.86
N SER A 205 14.83 8.74 -5.10
CA SER A 205 14.79 7.27 -5.08
C SER A 205 14.47 6.73 -3.69
N LEU A 206 15.01 7.35 -2.62
CA LEU A 206 14.63 7.04 -1.24
C LEU A 206 13.15 7.33 -0.98
N GLY A 207 12.66 8.49 -1.41
CA GLY A 207 11.25 8.85 -1.31
C GLY A 207 10.33 7.80 -1.96
N ILE A 208 10.65 7.36 -3.18
CA ILE A 208 9.90 6.29 -3.85
C ILE A 208 9.97 4.99 -3.04
N ALA A 209 11.15 4.61 -2.52
CA ALA A 209 11.28 3.40 -1.71
C ALA A 209 10.42 3.47 -0.45
N LEU A 210 10.47 4.59 0.28
CA LEU A 210 9.69 4.86 1.48
C LEU A 210 8.19 4.81 1.22
N GLN A 211 7.73 5.43 0.13
CA GLN A 211 6.34 5.37 -0.31
C GLN A 211 5.88 3.92 -0.48
N THR A 212 6.64 3.13 -1.24
CA THR A 212 6.27 1.75 -1.58
C THR A 212 6.29 0.80 -0.37
N ILE A 213 7.08 1.10 0.66
CA ILE A 213 7.08 0.31 1.91
C ILE A 213 6.17 0.89 2.99
N GLY A 214 5.25 1.80 2.65
CA GLY A 214 4.25 2.28 3.60
C GLY A 214 4.66 3.44 4.51
N ASP A 215 5.71 4.20 4.16
CA ASP A 215 6.12 5.41 4.90
C ASP A 215 5.94 6.69 4.04
N PRO A 216 4.69 7.08 3.73
CA PRO A 216 4.41 8.22 2.86
C PRO A 216 4.77 9.57 3.48
N VAL A 217 4.85 9.67 4.82
CA VAL A 217 5.22 10.91 5.53
C VAL A 217 6.69 11.19 5.35
N TYR A 218 7.57 10.24 5.67
CA TYR A 218 8.99 10.44 5.48
C TYR A 218 9.32 10.51 3.98
N SER A 219 8.62 9.75 3.15
CA SER A 219 8.70 9.89 1.69
C SER A 219 8.44 11.33 1.24
N LYS A 220 7.35 11.96 1.70
CA LYS A 220 7.02 13.36 1.37
C LYS A 220 8.16 14.30 1.74
N GLN A 221 8.67 14.20 2.97
CA GLN A 221 9.75 15.08 3.45
C GLN A 221 11.01 14.95 2.59
N VAL A 222 11.41 13.71 2.27
CA VAL A 222 12.58 13.42 1.43
C VAL A 222 12.37 13.91 -0.01
N LEU A 223 11.16 13.74 -0.56
CA LEU A 223 10.81 14.22 -1.90
C LEU A 223 10.78 15.76 -1.98
N GLU A 224 10.28 16.45 -0.95
CA GLU A 224 10.31 17.92 -0.87
C GLU A 224 11.75 18.44 -0.82
N GLN A 225 12.67 17.74 -0.13
CA GLN A 225 14.10 18.06 -0.17
C GLN A 225 14.69 17.84 -1.58
N SER A 226 14.36 16.73 -2.24
CA SER A 226 14.77 16.49 -3.63
C SER A 226 14.28 17.60 -4.56
N TRP A 227 13.03 18.04 -4.39
CA TRP A 227 12.43 19.09 -5.19
C TRP A 227 13.15 20.43 -4.97
N ALA A 228 13.36 20.83 -3.70
CA ALA A 228 14.07 22.07 -3.38
C ALA A 228 15.49 22.13 -3.97
N ILE A 229 16.18 21.00 -4.04
CA ILE A 229 17.51 20.90 -4.66
C ILE A 229 17.40 21.00 -6.20
N SER A 230 16.55 20.19 -6.83
CA SER A 230 16.42 20.16 -8.29
C SER A 230 15.90 21.48 -8.87
N ASP A 231 14.99 22.16 -8.16
CA ASP A 231 14.50 23.50 -8.51
C ASP A 231 15.61 24.55 -8.43
N ARG A 232 16.40 24.56 -7.35
CA ARG A 232 17.55 25.48 -7.19
C ARG A 232 18.63 25.29 -8.26
N LEU A 233 18.79 24.05 -8.73
CA LEU A 233 19.75 23.70 -9.78
C LEU A 233 19.20 23.96 -11.20
N ASP A 234 17.97 24.47 -11.34
CA ASP A 234 17.29 24.70 -12.62
C ASP A 234 17.28 23.44 -13.50
N ALA A 235 16.89 22.31 -12.89
CA ALA A 235 16.96 20.99 -13.48
C ALA A 235 15.53 20.46 -13.81
N PRO A 236 14.90 20.89 -14.91
CA PRO A 236 13.49 20.63 -15.18
C PRO A 236 13.13 19.15 -15.33
N ALA A 237 14.06 18.31 -15.78
CA ALA A 237 13.86 16.86 -15.88
C ALA A 237 13.71 16.22 -14.49
N GLU A 238 14.64 16.48 -13.58
CA GLU A 238 14.64 16.00 -12.21
C GLU A 238 13.50 16.61 -11.39
N THR A 239 13.24 17.91 -11.56
CA THR A 239 12.11 18.60 -10.92
C THR A 239 10.79 17.96 -11.35
N GLY A 240 10.57 17.77 -12.65
CA GLY A 240 9.36 17.12 -13.16
C GLY A 240 9.18 15.69 -12.64
N ALA A 241 10.25 14.88 -12.61
CA ALA A 241 10.20 13.53 -12.06
C ALA A 241 9.95 13.52 -10.54
N THR A 242 10.47 14.49 -9.79
CA THR A 242 10.21 14.62 -8.34
C THR A 242 8.77 15.04 -8.08
N LEU A 243 8.24 16.01 -8.84
CA LEU A 243 6.85 16.45 -8.72
C LEU A 243 5.86 15.33 -9.06
N LEU A 244 6.18 14.47 -10.02
CA LEU A 244 5.42 13.25 -10.29
C LEU A 244 5.33 12.36 -9.03
N SER A 245 6.46 12.11 -8.37
CA SER A 245 6.50 11.32 -7.13
C SER A 245 5.73 11.99 -5.98
N ILE A 246 5.84 13.31 -5.81
CA ILE A 246 5.06 14.06 -4.81
C ILE A 246 3.55 13.97 -5.11
N GLY A 247 3.17 14.03 -6.39
CA GLY A 247 1.79 13.82 -6.82
C GLY A 247 1.28 12.42 -6.44
N ASN A 248 2.11 11.38 -6.54
CA ASN A 248 1.75 10.03 -6.10
C ASN A 248 1.48 10.00 -4.59
N ILE A 249 2.30 10.67 -3.78
CA ILE A 249 2.07 10.77 -2.33
C ILE A 249 0.76 11.48 -2.02
N ALA A 250 0.47 12.60 -2.71
CA ALA A 250 -0.80 13.29 -2.55
C ALA A 250 -2.00 12.39 -2.94
N LYS A 251 -1.84 11.54 -3.96
CA LYS A 251 -2.85 10.54 -4.35
C LYS A 251 -3.06 9.50 -3.25
N ASP A 252 -1.97 8.97 -2.67
CA ASP A 252 -2.05 7.97 -1.59
C ASP A 252 -2.77 8.55 -0.36
N PHE A 253 -2.57 9.84 -0.08
CA PHE A 253 -3.33 10.58 0.93
C PHE A 253 -4.75 11.00 0.51
N ARG A 254 -5.23 10.55 -0.66
CA ARG A 254 -6.53 10.93 -1.26
C ARG A 254 -6.73 12.44 -1.44
N GLN A 255 -5.65 13.21 -1.47
CA GLN A 255 -5.66 14.65 -1.78
C GLN A 255 -5.66 14.83 -3.29
N TYR A 256 -6.73 14.38 -3.95
CA TYR A 256 -6.78 14.27 -5.41
C TYR A 256 -6.60 15.62 -6.12
N ASP A 257 -7.11 16.72 -5.56
CA ASP A 257 -6.91 18.08 -6.09
C ASP A 257 -5.43 18.53 -6.03
N VAL A 258 -4.72 18.13 -4.97
CA VAL A 258 -3.29 18.40 -4.79
C VAL A 258 -2.49 17.52 -5.76
N ALA A 259 -2.82 16.24 -5.86
CA ALA A 259 -2.17 15.29 -6.75
C ALA A 259 -2.29 15.72 -8.22
N LEU A 260 -3.50 16.08 -8.67
CA LEU A 260 -3.75 16.56 -10.04
C LEU A 260 -2.92 17.81 -10.37
N ARG A 261 -2.74 18.74 -9.42
CA ARG A 261 -1.88 19.92 -9.59
C ARG A 261 -0.41 19.55 -9.76
N TYR A 262 0.12 18.66 -8.94
CA TYR A 262 1.51 18.20 -9.06
C TYR A 262 1.76 17.44 -10.37
N TYR A 263 0.82 16.58 -10.79
CA TYR A 263 0.92 15.93 -12.10
C TYR A 263 0.91 16.94 -13.24
N GLN A 264 0.07 17.97 -13.18
CA GLN A 264 0.06 19.02 -14.20
C GLN A 264 1.39 19.79 -14.25
N GLN A 265 1.98 20.10 -13.10
CA GLN A 265 3.30 20.72 -13.03
C GLN A 265 4.38 19.82 -13.64
N ALA A 266 4.39 18.52 -13.28
CA ALA A 266 5.30 17.53 -13.86
C ALA A 266 5.18 17.44 -15.38
N ILE A 267 3.96 17.46 -15.93
CA ILE A 267 3.70 17.48 -17.38
C ILE A 267 4.27 18.73 -18.03
N SER A 268 4.09 19.90 -17.40
CA SER A 268 4.52 21.18 -17.96
C SER A 268 6.03 21.42 -17.92
N LEU A 269 6.71 20.89 -16.90
CA LEU A 269 8.13 21.14 -16.65
C LEU A 269 9.02 20.07 -17.27
N SER A 270 8.61 18.80 -17.26
CA SER A 270 9.49 17.72 -17.69
C SER A 270 9.70 17.73 -19.20
N PRO A 271 10.95 17.70 -19.70
CA PRO A 271 11.23 17.51 -21.12
C PRO A 271 11.05 16.04 -21.56
N GLU A 272 10.89 15.10 -20.62
CA GLU A 272 10.78 13.67 -20.94
C GLU A 272 9.33 13.25 -21.19
N THR A 273 9.05 12.78 -22.41
CA THR A 273 7.73 12.27 -22.80
C THR A 273 7.23 11.15 -21.89
N LEU A 274 8.11 10.29 -21.37
CA LEU A 274 7.73 9.21 -20.47
C LEU A 274 7.17 9.73 -19.14
N ILE A 275 7.80 10.75 -18.55
CA ILE A 275 7.34 11.39 -17.30
C ILE A 275 5.99 12.07 -17.52
N GLN A 276 5.83 12.78 -18.64
CA GLN A 276 4.55 13.40 -19.02
C GLN A 276 3.44 12.34 -19.12
N VAL A 277 3.69 11.23 -19.82
CA VAL A 277 2.72 10.14 -19.97
C VAL A 277 2.40 9.49 -18.63
N GLN A 278 3.39 9.25 -17.76
CA GLN A 278 3.15 8.67 -16.44
C GLN A 278 2.31 9.58 -15.55
N ALA A 279 2.57 10.89 -15.55
CA ALA A 279 1.74 11.87 -14.85
C ALA A 279 0.29 11.84 -15.36
N GLN A 280 0.09 11.76 -16.67
CA GLN A 280 -1.25 11.65 -17.26
C GLN A 280 -1.94 10.33 -16.92
N LEU A 281 -1.21 9.22 -16.90
CA LEU A 281 -1.74 7.93 -16.46
C LEU A 281 -2.17 7.97 -15.00
N ASN A 282 -1.41 8.66 -14.14
CA ASN A 282 -1.81 8.86 -12.75
C ASN A 282 -3.05 9.76 -12.62
N GLN A 283 -3.19 10.80 -13.44
CA GLN A 283 -4.42 11.59 -13.52
C GLN A 283 -5.60 10.69 -13.94
N LEU A 284 -5.41 9.84 -14.96
CA LEU A 284 -6.44 8.91 -15.42
C LEU A 284 -6.83 7.89 -14.33
N ARG A 285 -5.86 7.42 -13.55
CA ARG A 285 -6.09 6.52 -12.41
C ARG A 285 -6.92 7.19 -11.31
N ILE A 286 -6.67 8.46 -10.98
CA ILE A 286 -7.54 9.21 -10.05
C ILE A 286 -8.98 9.24 -10.57
N TRP A 287 -9.19 9.45 -11.88
CA TRP A 287 -10.53 9.43 -12.44
C TRP A 287 -11.20 8.05 -12.38
N VAL A 288 -10.44 6.96 -12.56
CA VAL A 288 -10.94 5.60 -12.32
C VAL A 288 -11.48 5.47 -10.88
N GLU A 289 -10.67 5.83 -9.88
CA GLU A 289 -11.03 5.76 -8.46
C GLU A 289 -12.29 6.60 -8.14
N LEU A 290 -12.37 7.82 -8.67
CA LEU A 290 -13.52 8.70 -8.48
C LEU A 290 -14.79 8.16 -9.15
N CYS A 291 -14.68 7.63 -10.38
CA CYS A 291 -15.82 7.07 -11.09
C CYS A 291 -16.35 5.77 -10.45
N GLN A 292 -15.48 4.98 -9.83
CA GLN A 292 -15.88 3.77 -9.08
C GLN A 292 -16.50 4.10 -7.72
N SER A 293 -16.03 5.14 -7.04
CA SER A 293 -16.52 5.52 -5.71
C SER A 293 -17.86 6.26 -5.75
N SER A 294 -18.06 7.19 -6.69
CA SER A 294 -19.33 7.88 -6.87
C SER A 294 -19.48 8.40 -8.31
N GLN A 295 -20.63 8.08 -8.94
CA GLN A 295 -20.94 8.64 -10.26
C GLN A 295 -20.96 10.17 -10.28
N SER A 296 -21.28 10.84 -9.18
CA SER A 296 -21.33 12.31 -9.12
C SER A 296 -19.94 12.97 -9.12
N LEU A 297 -18.90 12.24 -8.73
CA LEU A 297 -17.51 12.73 -8.69
C LEU A 297 -16.74 12.39 -9.98
N CYS A 298 -17.34 11.61 -10.86
CA CYS A 298 -16.75 11.17 -12.12
C CYS A 298 -16.75 12.30 -13.17
N SER A 299 -15.57 12.82 -13.54
CA SER A 299 -15.44 13.86 -14.57
C SER A 299 -15.57 13.27 -15.99
N ARG A 300 -16.79 12.96 -16.42
CA ARG A 300 -17.07 12.33 -17.73
C ARG A 300 -16.66 13.20 -18.94
N GLU A 301 -16.45 14.50 -18.74
CA GLU A 301 -16.05 15.43 -19.80
C GLU A 301 -14.53 15.46 -20.04
N GLU A 302 -13.72 15.34 -18.98
CA GLU A 302 -12.25 15.47 -19.07
C GLU A 302 -11.58 14.15 -19.48
N ILE A 303 -12.16 13.01 -19.07
CA ILE A 303 -11.55 11.69 -19.26
C ILE A 303 -11.31 11.37 -20.75
N PRO A 304 -12.25 11.57 -21.71
CA PRO A 304 -12.00 11.24 -23.12
C PRO A 304 -10.86 12.04 -23.74
N ALA A 305 -10.73 13.33 -23.39
CA ALA A 305 -9.65 14.18 -23.91
C ALA A 305 -8.29 13.75 -23.36
N LEU A 306 -8.21 13.47 -22.05
CA LEU A 306 -7.00 12.95 -21.41
C LEU A 306 -6.58 11.60 -22.01
N ALA A 307 -7.53 10.67 -22.17
CA ALA A 307 -7.26 9.35 -22.73
C ALA A 307 -6.75 9.44 -24.19
N GLY A 308 -7.34 10.32 -25.01
CA GLY A 308 -6.90 10.57 -26.37
C GLY A 308 -5.47 11.14 -26.45
N ASP A 309 -5.11 12.08 -25.56
CA ASP A 309 -3.74 12.62 -25.51
C ASP A 309 -2.72 11.55 -25.07
N ILE A 310 -3.05 10.74 -24.07
CA ILE A 310 -2.21 9.61 -23.63
C ILE A 310 -1.98 8.65 -24.80
N GLN A 311 -3.04 8.24 -25.51
CA GLN A 311 -2.94 7.33 -26.66
C GLN A 311 -2.03 7.90 -27.76
N SER A 312 -2.18 9.18 -28.09
CA SER A 312 -1.33 9.89 -29.05
C SER A 312 0.15 9.84 -28.66
N ARG A 313 0.46 10.11 -27.39
CA ARG A 313 1.83 10.11 -26.87
C ARG A 313 2.41 8.70 -26.80
N LEU A 314 1.62 7.71 -26.39
CA LEU A 314 2.03 6.30 -26.37
C LEU A 314 2.41 5.76 -27.75
N MET A 315 1.79 6.26 -28.83
CA MET A 315 2.18 5.84 -30.19
C MET A 315 3.60 6.25 -30.55
N ASN A 316 4.05 7.40 -30.04
CA ASN A 316 5.34 8.03 -30.34
C ASN A 316 6.41 7.81 -29.26
N LEU A 317 6.07 7.11 -28.18
CA LEU A 317 7.00 6.85 -27.09
C LEU A 317 8.10 5.89 -27.55
N ALA A 318 9.35 6.21 -27.21
CA ALA A 318 10.51 5.40 -27.53
C ALA A 318 10.38 3.98 -26.93
N PRO A 319 10.75 2.92 -27.66
CA PRO A 319 10.71 1.56 -27.14
C PRO A 319 11.57 1.39 -25.89
N GLY A 320 11.05 0.64 -24.92
CA GLY A 320 11.72 0.36 -23.65
C GLY A 320 10.74 -0.10 -22.59
N ARG A 321 11.26 -0.59 -21.45
CA ARG A 321 10.44 -1.10 -20.36
C ARG A 321 9.37 -0.11 -19.87
N GLY A 322 9.73 1.17 -19.74
CA GLY A 322 8.80 2.22 -19.32
C GLY A 322 7.62 2.41 -20.30
N ALA A 323 7.86 2.28 -21.60
CA ALA A 323 6.81 2.37 -22.61
C ALA A 323 5.85 1.18 -22.54
N ILE A 324 6.38 -0.03 -22.32
CA ILE A 324 5.59 -1.25 -22.15
C ILE A 324 4.64 -1.10 -20.96
N TYR A 325 5.15 -0.69 -19.79
CA TYR A 325 4.29 -0.49 -18.61
C TYR A 325 3.31 0.68 -18.78
N ALA A 326 3.70 1.76 -19.46
CA ALA A 326 2.76 2.84 -19.76
C ALA A 326 1.57 2.35 -20.62
N ARG A 327 1.82 1.46 -21.61
CA ARG A 327 0.75 0.80 -22.39
C ARG A 327 -0.13 -0.10 -21.52
N VAL A 328 0.47 -0.88 -20.63
CA VAL A 328 -0.26 -1.77 -19.70
C VAL A 328 -1.14 -0.96 -18.76
N ASN A 329 -0.63 0.12 -18.17
CA ASN A 329 -1.37 0.98 -17.24
C ASN A 329 -2.53 1.71 -17.95
N PHE A 330 -2.29 2.18 -19.18
CA PHE A 330 -3.34 2.76 -20.01
C PHE A 330 -4.44 1.73 -20.29
N ALA A 331 -4.05 0.52 -20.68
CA ALA A 331 -4.99 -0.56 -20.98
C ALA A 331 -5.82 -0.94 -19.76
N ASN A 332 -5.20 -1.11 -18.59
CA ASN A 332 -5.92 -1.42 -17.35
C ASN A 332 -6.93 -0.32 -17.01
N SER A 333 -6.47 0.94 -16.95
CA SER A 333 -7.33 2.08 -16.63
C SER A 333 -8.47 2.23 -17.64
N SER A 334 -8.22 1.92 -18.91
CA SER A 334 -9.24 1.94 -19.96
C SER A 334 -10.29 0.84 -19.78
N ILE A 335 -9.88 -0.38 -19.40
CA ILE A 335 -10.81 -1.48 -19.07
C ILE A 335 -11.71 -1.07 -17.89
N ASP A 336 -11.14 -0.48 -16.85
CA ASP A 336 -11.87 -0.08 -15.64
C ASP A 336 -12.83 1.10 -15.93
N LEU A 337 -12.42 2.08 -16.73
CA LEU A 337 -13.30 3.18 -17.15
C LEU A 337 -14.42 2.74 -18.09
N GLN A 338 -14.20 1.75 -18.95
CA GLN A 338 -15.28 1.15 -19.72
C GLN A 338 -16.30 0.45 -18.81
N ASN A 339 -15.86 -0.19 -17.71
CA ASN A 339 -16.78 -0.78 -16.72
C ASN A 339 -17.65 0.29 -16.05
N ALA A 340 -17.07 1.45 -15.75
CA ALA A 340 -17.80 2.59 -15.22
C ALA A 340 -18.68 3.30 -16.27
N GLY A 341 -18.62 2.88 -17.54
CA GLY A 341 -19.28 3.56 -18.66
C GLY A 341 -18.80 5.00 -18.86
N ALA A 342 -17.54 5.28 -18.50
CA ALA A 342 -16.94 6.62 -18.49
C ALA A 342 -16.19 6.96 -19.78
N ILE A 343 -15.79 5.95 -20.57
CA ILE A 343 -15.15 6.14 -21.88
C ILE A 343 -15.66 5.13 -22.91
N ALA A 344 -15.55 5.50 -24.19
CA ALA A 344 -15.82 4.63 -25.33
C ALA A 344 -14.52 4.40 -26.14
N ILE A 345 -13.56 3.67 -25.56
CA ILE A 345 -12.41 3.15 -26.31
C ILE A 345 -12.78 1.76 -26.81
N GLU A 346 -12.61 1.49 -28.10
CA GLU A 346 -12.91 0.18 -28.66
C GLU A 346 -11.96 -0.89 -28.08
N PRO A 347 -12.47 -2.08 -27.67
CA PRO A 347 -11.63 -3.16 -27.15
C PRO A 347 -10.45 -3.53 -28.07
N GLN A 348 -10.63 -3.41 -29.39
CA GLN A 348 -9.59 -3.68 -30.39
C GLN A 348 -8.41 -2.71 -30.27
N GLU A 349 -8.64 -1.45 -29.89
CA GLU A 349 -7.56 -0.47 -29.71
C GLU A 349 -6.71 -0.80 -28.47
N ILE A 350 -7.38 -1.19 -27.37
CA ILE A 350 -6.69 -1.65 -26.16
C ILE A 350 -5.88 -2.92 -26.46
N ALA A 351 -6.49 -3.88 -27.16
CA ALA A 351 -5.83 -5.12 -27.56
C ALA A 351 -4.61 -4.86 -28.44
N SER A 352 -4.69 -3.92 -29.39
CA SER A 352 -3.56 -3.51 -30.24
C SER A 352 -2.42 -2.90 -29.43
N SER A 353 -2.73 -2.04 -28.46
CA SER A 353 -1.74 -1.44 -27.55
C SER A 353 -1.02 -2.52 -26.71
N LEU A 354 -1.77 -3.47 -26.14
CA LEU A 354 -1.21 -4.59 -25.37
C LEU A 354 -0.42 -5.57 -26.26
N ALA A 355 -0.87 -5.85 -27.48
CA ALA A 355 -0.14 -6.69 -28.42
C ALA A 355 1.21 -6.07 -28.80
N ARG A 356 1.24 -4.74 -29.00
CA ARG A 356 2.50 -3.99 -29.18
C ARG A 356 3.39 -4.09 -27.94
N ALA A 357 2.83 -3.95 -26.74
CA ALA A 357 3.55 -4.09 -25.47
C ALA A 357 4.19 -5.49 -25.32
N ILE A 358 3.46 -6.56 -25.67
CA ILE A 358 3.97 -7.94 -25.68
C ILE A 358 5.12 -8.07 -26.68
N SER A 359 4.96 -7.56 -27.91
CA SER A 359 6.00 -7.65 -28.94
C SER A 359 7.26 -6.88 -28.56
N GLU A 360 7.11 -5.67 -28.00
CA GLU A 360 8.23 -4.88 -27.48
C GLU A 360 8.93 -5.61 -26.33
N ALA A 361 8.18 -6.19 -25.37
CA ALA A 361 8.76 -6.97 -24.27
C ALA A 361 9.56 -8.19 -24.77
N GLN A 362 9.04 -8.92 -25.75
CA GLN A 362 9.72 -10.06 -26.37
C GLN A 362 11.01 -9.66 -27.10
N GLN A 363 11.01 -8.53 -27.81
CA GLN A 363 12.20 -8.01 -28.49
C GLN A 363 13.29 -7.58 -27.50
N LEU A 364 12.89 -7.07 -26.33
CA LEU A 364 13.81 -6.69 -25.25
C LEU A 364 14.30 -7.89 -24.43
N GLY A 365 13.58 -9.00 -24.46
CA GLY A 365 13.79 -10.12 -23.54
C GLY A 365 13.26 -9.87 -22.13
N ASP A 366 12.43 -8.84 -21.93
CA ASP A 366 11.81 -8.53 -20.63
C ASP A 366 10.62 -9.47 -20.37
N ARG A 367 10.92 -10.63 -19.80
CA ARG A 367 9.92 -11.67 -19.51
C ARG A 367 8.89 -11.23 -18.49
N ARG A 368 9.27 -10.37 -17.55
CA ARG A 368 8.35 -9.84 -16.54
C ARG A 368 7.30 -8.94 -17.18
N ALA A 369 7.73 -8.01 -18.05
CA ALA A 369 6.83 -7.14 -18.78
C ALA A 369 5.96 -7.89 -19.80
N GLU A 370 6.50 -8.94 -20.43
CA GLU A 370 5.74 -9.84 -21.31
C GLU A 370 4.59 -10.51 -20.56
N ALA A 371 4.86 -11.09 -19.39
CA ALA A 371 3.84 -11.76 -18.58
C ALA A 371 2.73 -10.78 -18.13
N TYR A 372 3.10 -9.55 -17.73
CA TYR A 372 2.12 -8.51 -17.41
C TYR A 372 1.21 -8.17 -18.59
N ALA A 373 1.81 -7.88 -19.76
CA ALA A 373 1.04 -7.49 -20.93
C ALA A 373 0.12 -8.63 -21.41
N GLN A 374 0.57 -9.88 -21.33
CA GLN A 374 -0.25 -11.07 -21.62
C GLN A 374 -1.41 -11.22 -20.62
N ALA A 375 -1.16 -11.05 -19.31
CA ALA A 375 -2.20 -11.14 -18.30
C ALA A 375 -3.33 -10.12 -18.55
N TYR A 376 -2.97 -8.85 -18.80
CA TYR A 376 -3.95 -7.80 -19.10
C TYR A 376 -4.66 -7.99 -20.43
N LEU A 377 -4.00 -8.56 -21.44
CA LEU A 377 -4.65 -8.92 -22.69
C LEU A 377 -5.66 -10.06 -22.45
N GLY A 378 -5.30 -11.04 -21.62
CA GLY A 378 -6.22 -12.07 -21.14
C GLY A 378 -7.43 -11.49 -20.41
N LYS A 379 -7.23 -10.53 -19.49
CA LYS A 379 -8.30 -9.82 -18.76
C LYS A 379 -9.25 -9.14 -19.74
N LEU A 380 -8.72 -8.44 -20.74
CA LEU A 380 -9.50 -7.78 -21.78
C LEU A 380 -10.34 -8.79 -22.58
N TYR A 381 -9.74 -9.90 -23.03
CA TYR A 381 -10.45 -10.91 -23.80
C TYR A 381 -11.53 -11.64 -22.98
N ALA A 382 -11.26 -11.95 -21.70
CA ALA A 382 -12.24 -12.57 -20.80
C ALA A 382 -13.49 -11.70 -20.70
N ARG A 383 -13.30 -10.40 -20.42
CA ARG A 383 -14.37 -9.42 -20.31
C ARG A 383 -15.22 -9.29 -21.58
N ASN A 384 -14.61 -9.45 -22.75
CA ASN A 384 -15.31 -9.38 -24.03
C ASN A 384 -15.89 -10.73 -24.49
N GLY A 385 -15.97 -11.73 -23.60
CA GLY A 385 -16.56 -13.04 -23.85
C GLY A 385 -15.69 -13.97 -24.72
N GLN A 386 -14.43 -13.62 -24.97
CA GLN A 386 -13.49 -14.39 -25.79
C GLN A 386 -12.68 -15.35 -24.90
N ILE A 387 -13.41 -16.24 -24.20
CA ILE A 387 -12.93 -17.01 -23.05
C ILE A 387 -11.75 -17.94 -23.36
N GLU A 388 -11.74 -18.63 -24.50
CA GLU A 388 -10.62 -19.52 -24.86
C GLU A 388 -9.32 -18.76 -25.15
N ILE A 389 -9.43 -17.58 -25.79
CA ILE A 389 -8.28 -16.71 -26.05
C ILE A 389 -7.76 -16.16 -24.73
N ALA A 390 -8.68 -15.71 -23.86
CA ALA A 390 -8.35 -15.23 -22.54
C ALA A 390 -7.63 -16.28 -21.71
N ARG A 391 -8.12 -17.52 -21.71
CA ARG A 391 -7.51 -18.65 -21.02
C ARG A 391 -6.09 -18.89 -21.50
N THR A 392 -5.89 -18.98 -22.82
CA THR A 392 -4.58 -19.24 -23.43
C THR A 392 -3.56 -18.17 -23.02
N LEU A 393 -3.94 -16.89 -23.09
CA LEU A 393 -3.06 -15.78 -22.70
C LEU A 393 -2.76 -15.78 -21.20
N THR A 394 -3.74 -16.13 -20.38
CA THR A 394 -3.57 -16.21 -18.92
C THR A 394 -2.64 -17.36 -18.53
N GLU A 395 -2.79 -18.53 -19.16
CA GLU A 395 -1.91 -19.68 -18.96
C GLU A 395 -0.47 -19.38 -19.41
N GLN A 396 -0.29 -18.64 -20.52
CA GLN A 396 1.03 -18.16 -20.96
C GLN A 396 1.66 -17.20 -19.94
N ALA A 397 0.91 -16.21 -19.46
CA ALA A 397 1.38 -15.29 -18.43
C ALA A 397 1.75 -16.02 -17.14
N LEU A 398 0.93 -16.99 -16.72
CA LEU A 398 1.20 -17.84 -15.56
C LEU A 398 2.49 -18.65 -15.74
N GLN A 399 2.67 -19.29 -16.90
CA GLN A 399 3.88 -20.06 -17.19
C GLN A 399 5.15 -19.19 -17.19
N ILE A 400 5.10 -18.01 -17.83
CA ILE A 400 6.25 -17.10 -17.85
C ILE A 400 6.57 -16.63 -16.43
N SER A 401 5.57 -16.17 -15.67
CA SER A 401 5.75 -15.67 -14.31
C SER A 401 6.30 -16.72 -13.34
N GLN A 402 5.87 -17.98 -13.46
CA GLN A 402 6.45 -19.09 -12.68
C GLN A 402 7.93 -19.33 -13.01
N ASN A 403 8.30 -19.31 -14.29
CA ASN A 403 9.68 -19.56 -14.71
C ASN A 403 10.67 -18.48 -14.24
N ILE A 404 10.20 -17.24 -14.08
CA ILE A 404 11.00 -16.12 -13.56
C ILE A 404 10.76 -15.87 -12.07
N GLU A 405 10.04 -16.77 -11.39
CA GLU A 405 9.72 -16.68 -9.95
C GLU A 405 9.03 -15.36 -9.55
N ALA A 406 8.25 -14.77 -10.46
CA ALA A 406 7.50 -13.54 -10.25
C ALA A 406 6.16 -13.81 -9.54
N ALA A 407 6.24 -14.13 -8.25
CA ALA A 407 5.09 -14.52 -7.42
C ALA A 407 3.90 -13.54 -7.51
N ASP A 408 4.15 -12.24 -7.58
CA ASP A 408 3.10 -11.22 -7.70
C ASP A 408 2.29 -11.35 -8.99
N ILE A 409 2.93 -11.68 -10.11
CA ILE A 409 2.27 -11.93 -11.40
C ILE A 409 1.59 -13.30 -11.36
N THR A 410 2.26 -14.31 -10.80
CA THR A 410 1.76 -15.68 -10.70
C THR A 410 0.42 -15.74 -9.96
N ALA A 411 0.31 -15.08 -8.79
CA ALA A 411 -0.93 -15.04 -8.02
C ALA A 411 -2.10 -14.44 -8.82
N ARG A 412 -1.87 -13.32 -9.53
CA ARG A 412 -2.89 -12.65 -10.34
C ARG A 412 -3.30 -13.48 -11.56
N ALA A 413 -2.34 -14.06 -12.27
CA ALA A 413 -2.63 -14.92 -13.41
C ALA A 413 -3.41 -16.17 -12.97
N ALA A 414 -3.07 -16.77 -11.83
CA ALA A 414 -3.81 -17.87 -11.25
C ALA A 414 -5.25 -17.48 -10.85
N GLY A 415 -5.43 -16.31 -10.21
CA GLY A 415 -6.77 -15.78 -9.88
C GLY A 415 -7.62 -15.52 -11.13
N GLN A 416 -7.03 -14.91 -12.16
CA GLN A 416 -7.69 -14.68 -13.45
C GLN A 416 -8.09 -16.00 -14.12
N LEU A 417 -7.21 -17.00 -14.09
CA LEU A 417 -7.51 -18.35 -14.59
C LEU A 417 -8.67 -18.98 -13.80
N GLY A 418 -8.71 -18.78 -12.48
CA GLY A 418 -9.83 -19.19 -11.63
C GLY A 418 -11.17 -18.60 -12.09
N GLY A 419 -11.20 -17.29 -12.37
CA GLY A 419 -12.38 -16.61 -12.90
C GLY A 419 -12.84 -17.16 -14.25
N ILE A 420 -11.90 -17.36 -15.18
CA ILE A 420 -12.15 -17.94 -16.51
C ILE A 420 -12.73 -19.36 -16.39
N LEU A 421 -12.12 -20.21 -15.57
CA LEU A 421 -12.57 -21.59 -15.36
C LEU A 421 -13.96 -21.65 -14.69
N LYS A 422 -14.25 -20.71 -13.78
CA LYS A 422 -15.57 -20.56 -13.15
C LYS A 422 -16.63 -20.24 -14.21
N GLU A 423 -16.35 -19.31 -15.12
CA GLU A 423 -17.26 -18.93 -16.22
C GLU A 423 -17.49 -20.09 -17.20
N GLN A 424 -16.48 -20.92 -17.46
CA GLN A 424 -16.61 -22.15 -18.24
C GLN A 424 -17.37 -23.28 -17.52
N GLY A 425 -17.75 -23.09 -16.25
CA GLY A 425 -18.39 -24.12 -15.43
C GLY A 425 -17.43 -25.19 -14.88
N ASN A 426 -16.12 -25.05 -15.06
CA ASN A 426 -15.11 -25.93 -14.47
C ASN A 426 -14.81 -25.52 -13.02
N ILE A 427 -15.75 -25.83 -12.13
CA ILE A 427 -15.70 -25.45 -10.71
C ILE A 427 -14.50 -26.06 -9.97
N PRO A 428 -14.14 -27.35 -10.14
CA PRO A 428 -12.95 -27.90 -9.51
C PRO A 428 -11.66 -27.20 -9.97
N GLY A 429 -11.56 -26.90 -11.27
CA GLY A 429 -10.43 -26.15 -11.83
C GLY A 429 -10.37 -24.71 -11.30
N ALA A 430 -11.51 -24.04 -11.21
CA ALA A 430 -11.61 -22.69 -10.64
C ALA A 430 -11.14 -22.65 -9.19
N LYS A 431 -11.64 -23.58 -8.35
CA LYS A 431 -11.24 -23.71 -6.94
C LYS A 431 -9.73 -23.94 -6.82
N ALA A 432 -9.16 -24.84 -7.63
CA ALA A 432 -7.72 -25.11 -7.63
C ALA A 432 -6.87 -23.90 -8.04
N ALA A 433 -7.29 -23.15 -9.06
CA ALA A 433 -6.59 -21.96 -9.53
C ALA A 433 -6.65 -20.81 -8.49
N TYR A 434 -7.82 -20.56 -7.90
CA TYR A 434 -7.95 -19.58 -6.81
C TYR A 434 -7.20 -20.01 -5.54
N GLN A 435 -7.15 -21.31 -5.22
CA GLN A 435 -6.33 -21.82 -4.12
C GLN A 435 -4.85 -21.54 -4.37
N SER A 436 -4.35 -21.85 -5.57
CA SER A 436 -2.96 -21.55 -5.92
C SER A 436 -2.65 -20.06 -5.82
N ALA A 437 -3.57 -19.20 -6.25
CA ALA A 437 -3.43 -17.75 -6.10
C ALA A 437 -3.36 -17.35 -4.63
N PHE A 438 -4.28 -17.85 -3.80
CA PHE A 438 -4.31 -17.60 -2.36
C PHE A 438 -3.02 -18.04 -1.66
N ASP A 439 -2.52 -19.24 -1.94
CA ASP A 439 -1.30 -19.77 -1.31
C ASP A 439 -0.07 -18.90 -1.62
N ILE A 440 0.04 -18.40 -2.86
CA ILE A 440 1.12 -17.47 -3.25
C ILE A 440 0.96 -16.12 -2.54
N LEU A 441 -0.27 -15.62 -2.36
CA LEU A 441 -0.49 -14.38 -1.63
C LEU A 441 -0.15 -14.52 -0.15
N GLN A 442 -0.34 -15.70 0.45
CA GLN A 442 0.08 -15.95 1.83
C GLN A 442 1.60 -15.85 2.00
N THR A 443 2.39 -16.32 1.02
CA THR A 443 3.85 -16.18 1.07
C THR A 443 4.30 -14.75 0.82
N LEU A 444 3.57 -14.01 -0.03
CA LEU A 444 3.85 -12.62 -0.32
C LEU A 444 3.39 -11.65 0.75
N ARG A 445 2.58 -12.06 1.75
CA ARG A 445 1.90 -11.15 2.69
C ARG A 445 2.82 -10.08 3.31
N GLY A 446 4.08 -10.44 3.58
CA GLY A 446 5.12 -9.52 4.06
C GLY A 446 5.49 -8.39 3.08
N ASP A 447 5.44 -8.70 1.80
CA ASP A 447 5.91 -7.90 0.67
C ASP A 447 4.75 -7.47 -0.25
N LEU A 448 3.50 -7.84 0.05
CA LEU A 448 2.27 -7.46 -0.68
C LEU A 448 2.03 -5.94 -0.66
N VAL A 449 2.57 -5.24 0.34
CA VAL A 449 2.56 -3.77 0.37
C VAL A 449 3.54 -3.20 -0.68
N THR A 450 4.61 -3.93 -0.99
CA THR A 450 5.74 -3.46 -1.81
C THR A 450 5.60 -3.76 -3.31
N ILE A 451 4.37 -4.05 -3.79
CA ILE A 451 4.16 -4.46 -5.17
C ILE A 451 4.54 -3.33 -6.14
N ASN A 452 5.20 -3.71 -7.23
CA ASN A 452 5.76 -2.86 -8.26
C ASN A 452 4.94 -1.57 -8.57
N PRO A 453 5.44 -0.38 -8.21
CA PRO A 453 4.76 0.90 -8.41
C PRO A 453 4.63 1.26 -9.91
N ASP A 454 5.43 0.66 -10.78
CA ASP A 454 5.38 0.92 -12.22
C ASP A 454 4.06 0.50 -12.87
N VAL A 455 3.30 -0.41 -12.24
CA VAL A 455 2.02 -0.92 -12.77
C VAL A 455 0.81 -0.37 -11.99
N GLN A 456 1.02 0.57 -11.05
CA GLN A 456 -0.01 1.34 -10.34
C GLN A 456 -1.12 0.46 -9.73
N PHE A 457 -0.75 -0.48 -8.86
CA PHE A 457 -1.68 -1.45 -8.29
C PHE A 457 -2.59 -0.88 -7.20
N GLU A 458 -3.82 -1.39 -7.17
CA GLU A 458 -4.74 -1.25 -6.04
C GLU A 458 -5.07 -2.64 -5.47
N PHE A 459 -4.87 -2.80 -4.16
CA PHE A 459 -5.18 -4.04 -3.42
C PHE A 459 -6.62 -4.52 -3.65
N LYS A 460 -7.58 -3.58 -3.61
CA LYS A 460 -9.02 -3.85 -3.77
C LYS A 460 -9.36 -4.42 -5.16
N GLU A 461 -8.65 -3.99 -6.20
CA GLU A 461 -8.97 -4.39 -7.57
C GLU A 461 -8.35 -5.74 -7.96
N SER A 462 -7.20 -6.09 -7.36
CA SER A 462 -6.40 -7.22 -7.83
C SER A 462 -6.22 -8.35 -6.82
N ILE A 463 -6.30 -8.07 -5.52
CA ILE A 463 -5.97 -9.01 -4.45
C ILE A 463 -7.22 -9.47 -3.71
N GLU A 464 -8.03 -8.54 -3.19
CA GLU A 464 -9.26 -8.87 -2.45
C GLU A 464 -10.22 -9.81 -3.22
N PRO A 465 -10.45 -9.67 -4.53
CA PRO A 465 -11.33 -10.56 -5.28
C PRO A 465 -10.88 -12.03 -5.26
N ILE A 466 -9.58 -12.31 -5.16
CA ILE A 466 -9.06 -13.68 -5.13
C ILE A 466 -9.54 -14.41 -3.87
N TYR A 467 -9.48 -13.74 -2.72
CA TYR A 467 -9.95 -14.28 -1.45
C TYR A 467 -11.46 -14.50 -1.46
N ARG A 468 -12.23 -13.49 -1.89
CA ARG A 468 -13.69 -13.56 -1.92
C ARG A 468 -14.21 -14.62 -2.89
N GLU A 469 -13.57 -14.76 -4.06
CA GLU A 469 -13.96 -15.77 -5.04
C GLU A 469 -13.64 -17.19 -4.57
N LEU A 470 -12.49 -17.40 -3.90
CA LEU A 470 -12.19 -18.68 -3.27
C LEU A 470 -13.23 -19.02 -2.19
N ALA A 471 -13.52 -18.09 -1.28
CA ALA A 471 -14.56 -18.26 -0.26
C ALA A 471 -15.93 -18.56 -0.88
N SER A 472 -16.32 -17.84 -1.93
CA SER A 472 -17.58 -18.09 -2.65
C SER A 472 -17.65 -19.50 -3.24
N LEU A 473 -16.55 -20.05 -3.74
CA LEU A 473 -16.51 -21.40 -4.30
C LEU A 473 -16.55 -22.48 -3.21
N LEU A 474 -15.94 -22.21 -2.05
CA LEU A 474 -15.97 -23.09 -0.88
C LEU A 474 -17.37 -23.16 -0.25
N LEU A 475 -18.08 -22.02 -0.19
CA LEU A 475 -19.40 -21.90 0.44
C LEU A 475 -20.58 -22.25 -0.49
N ARG A 476 -20.35 -23.07 -1.52
CA ARG A 476 -21.43 -23.50 -2.41
C ARG A 476 -22.35 -24.52 -1.72
N PRO A 477 -23.61 -24.70 -2.21
CA PRO A 477 -24.48 -25.75 -1.70
C PRO A 477 -23.79 -27.12 -1.68
N GLY A 478 -23.79 -27.78 -0.53
CA GLY A 478 -23.07 -29.04 -0.31
C GLY A 478 -21.64 -28.89 0.23
N ALA A 479 -21.25 -27.69 0.67
CA ALA A 479 -19.99 -27.44 1.37
C ALA A 479 -19.79 -28.43 2.53
N THR A 480 -18.59 -29.01 2.60
CA THR A 480 -18.19 -29.89 3.70
C THR A 480 -17.73 -29.07 4.90
N GLN A 481 -17.59 -29.70 6.08
CA GLN A 481 -17.00 -29.03 7.25
C GLN A 481 -15.59 -28.46 6.94
N GLU A 482 -14.82 -29.16 6.11
CA GLU A 482 -13.50 -28.69 5.68
C GLU A 482 -13.61 -27.46 4.77
N ASP A 483 -14.59 -27.42 3.86
CA ASP A 483 -14.82 -26.24 3.02
C ASP A 483 -15.25 -25.02 3.86
N LEU A 484 -16.10 -25.20 4.87
CA LEU A 484 -16.53 -24.12 5.77
C LEU A 484 -15.36 -23.57 6.59
N LYS A 485 -14.54 -24.47 7.14
CA LYS A 485 -13.33 -24.12 7.86
C LYS A 485 -12.34 -23.37 6.96
N GLN A 486 -12.11 -23.88 5.75
CA GLN A 486 -11.22 -23.24 4.79
C GLN A 486 -11.75 -21.87 4.33
N ALA A 487 -13.06 -21.71 4.12
CA ALA A 487 -13.65 -20.43 3.74
C ALA A 487 -13.43 -19.37 4.83
N ARG A 488 -13.57 -19.77 6.08
CA ARG A 488 -13.24 -18.95 7.25
C ARG A 488 -11.76 -18.55 7.24
N GLU A 489 -10.83 -19.50 7.10
CA GLU A 489 -9.37 -19.22 7.05
C GLU A 489 -9.01 -18.23 5.92
N VAL A 490 -9.65 -18.38 4.75
CA VAL A 490 -9.47 -17.46 3.62
C VAL A 490 -9.94 -16.05 3.96
N MET A 491 -11.12 -15.91 4.57
CA MET A 491 -11.65 -14.59 4.92
C MET A 491 -10.86 -13.90 6.04
N GLU A 492 -10.34 -14.65 6.99
CA GLU A 492 -9.45 -14.11 8.02
C GLU A 492 -8.13 -13.63 7.43
N ALA A 493 -7.54 -14.42 6.53
CA ALA A 493 -6.33 -14.02 5.83
C ALA A 493 -6.55 -12.77 4.97
N LEU A 494 -7.75 -12.58 4.41
CA LEU A 494 -8.12 -11.33 3.75
C LEU A 494 -8.13 -10.13 4.72
N GLN A 495 -8.69 -10.28 5.92
CA GLN A 495 -8.71 -9.19 6.91
C GLN A 495 -7.30 -8.77 7.32
N LEU A 496 -6.42 -9.75 7.51
CA LEU A 496 -5.02 -9.48 7.81
C LEU A 496 -4.30 -8.79 6.65
N ALA A 497 -4.52 -9.23 5.42
CA ALA A 497 -3.97 -8.57 4.24
C ALA A 497 -4.51 -7.13 4.08
N GLN A 498 -5.77 -6.88 4.42
CA GLN A 498 -6.36 -5.53 4.46
C GLN A 498 -5.72 -4.64 5.53
N LEU A 499 -5.38 -5.19 6.69
CA LEU A 499 -4.69 -4.48 7.78
C LEU A 499 -3.24 -4.18 7.42
N ASP A 500 -2.50 -5.15 6.87
CA ASP A 500 -1.12 -4.95 6.41
C ASP A 500 -1.08 -3.87 5.31
N ASN A 501 -2.03 -3.92 4.36
CA ASN A 501 -2.20 -2.88 3.34
C ASN A 501 -2.62 -1.52 3.93
N PHE A 502 -3.39 -1.48 5.02
CA PHE A 502 -3.77 -0.23 5.68
C PHE A 502 -2.59 0.45 6.36
N PHE A 503 -1.72 -0.33 7.01
CA PHE A 503 -0.56 0.22 7.70
C PHE A 503 0.70 0.32 6.89
N GLY A 504 0.75 -0.37 5.75
CA GLY A 504 1.92 -0.42 4.90
C GLY A 504 3.09 -1.21 5.48
N ASP A 505 2.90 -2.05 6.51
CA ASP A 505 3.97 -2.87 7.09
C ASP A 505 3.43 -4.22 7.59
N SER A 506 4.23 -5.27 7.42
CA SER A 506 3.91 -6.67 7.71
C SER A 506 4.22 -7.08 9.15
N CYS A 507 4.00 -6.16 10.07
CA CYS A 507 4.58 -6.22 11.40
C CYS A 507 3.88 -7.26 12.31
N LEU A 508 2.70 -7.74 11.94
CA LEU A 508 1.88 -8.64 12.77
C LEU A 508 2.34 -10.10 12.64
N GLU A 509 3.47 -10.44 13.28
CA GLU A 509 3.84 -11.85 13.54
C GLU A 509 3.07 -12.37 14.75
N THR A 510 1.93 -13.02 14.52
CA THR A 510 1.14 -13.63 15.60
C THR A 510 1.07 -15.14 15.44
N GLN A 511 1.19 -15.89 16.53
CA GLN A 511 0.86 -17.31 16.54
C GLN A 511 -0.66 -17.49 16.73
N PRO A 512 -1.39 -18.11 15.80
CA PRO A 512 -2.83 -18.25 15.90
C PRO A 512 -3.25 -19.25 16.99
N VAL A 513 -4.28 -18.90 17.77
CA VAL A 513 -5.02 -19.83 18.63
C VAL A 513 -6.44 -19.95 18.09
N GLY A 514 -6.97 -21.17 18.02
CA GLY A 514 -8.35 -21.40 17.57
C GLY A 514 -9.34 -20.77 18.55
N ILE A 515 -10.03 -19.72 18.11
CA ILE A 515 -11.04 -18.97 18.87
C ILE A 515 -12.11 -19.87 19.51
N ASP A 516 -12.44 -20.99 18.85
CA ASP A 516 -13.51 -21.92 19.23
C ASP A 516 -13.16 -22.70 20.51
N ALA A 517 -11.87 -22.75 20.87
CA ALA A 517 -11.38 -23.45 22.06
C ALA A 517 -11.25 -22.52 23.28
N ILE A 518 -11.48 -21.21 23.12
CA ILE A 518 -11.24 -20.20 24.16
C ILE A 518 -12.43 -20.10 25.13
N ASP A 519 -13.65 -20.07 24.61
CA ASP A 519 -14.88 -19.91 25.39
C ASP A 519 -15.88 -21.05 25.07
N PRO A 520 -16.16 -21.96 26.02
CA PRO A 520 -17.10 -23.06 25.80
C PRO A 520 -18.57 -22.63 25.69
N GLU A 521 -18.89 -21.35 25.94
CA GLU A 521 -20.23 -20.78 25.84
C GLU A 521 -20.36 -19.75 24.70
N ALA A 522 -19.36 -19.65 23.80
CA ALA A 522 -19.37 -18.72 22.68
C ALA A 522 -19.66 -19.39 21.33
N ALA A 523 -20.45 -18.73 20.49
CA ALA A 523 -20.52 -19.02 19.06
C ALA A 523 -19.84 -17.91 18.27
N VAL A 524 -19.15 -18.28 17.18
CA VAL A 524 -18.41 -17.34 16.34
C VAL A 524 -19.10 -17.23 15.00
N ILE A 525 -19.34 -16.01 14.55
CA ILE A 525 -20.17 -15.71 13.39
C ILE A 525 -19.37 -14.89 12.37
N TYR A 526 -19.30 -15.39 11.15
CA TYR A 526 -18.63 -14.82 10.00
C TYR A 526 -19.68 -14.44 8.95
N PRO A 527 -20.20 -13.21 9.00
CA PRO A 527 -20.91 -12.64 7.87
C PRO A 527 -19.91 -12.32 6.75
N ILE A 528 -20.12 -12.90 5.57
CA ILE A 528 -19.24 -12.79 4.40
C ILE A 528 -20.05 -12.20 3.25
N ILE A 529 -19.70 -10.97 2.86
CA ILE A 529 -20.39 -10.26 1.77
C ILE A 529 -19.74 -10.68 0.45
N LEU A 530 -20.41 -11.55 -0.30
CA LEU A 530 -20.01 -11.95 -1.64
C LEU A 530 -20.72 -11.09 -2.69
N SER A 531 -20.22 -11.13 -3.93
CA SER A 531 -20.75 -10.30 -5.01
C SER A 531 -22.24 -10.57 -5.29
N ASP A 532 -22.68 -11.82 -5.13
CA ASP A 532 -24.02 -12.29 -5.48
C ASP A 532 -24.91 -12.69 -4.28
N ARG A 533 -24.35 -12.77 -3.06
CA ARG A 533 -25.07 -13.21 -1.85
C ARG A 533 -24.35 -12.78 -0.56
N LEU A 534 -25.08 -12.82 0.56
CA LEU A 534 -24.52 -12.77 1.91
C LEU A 534 -24.46 -14.19 2.46
N GLU A 535 -23.27 -14.67 2.81
CA GLU A 535 -23.08 -15.93 3.52
C GLU A 535 -22.90 -15.64 5.02
N THR A 536 -23.65 -16.31 5.87
CA THR A 536 -23.43 -16.30 7.31
C THR A 536 -22.90 -17.67 7.70
N VAL A 537 -21.62 -17.77 8.07
CA VAL A 537 -21.00 -19.00 8.60
C VAL A 537 -20.90 -18.87 10.11
N TRP A 538 -21.25 -19.91 10.87
CA TRP A 538 -21.02 -19.94 12.31
C TRP A 538 -20.33 -21.21 12.77
N SER A 539 -19.47 -21.08 13.78
CA SER A 539 -18.88 -22.19 14.51
C SER A 539 -19.35 -22.25 15.95
N LEU A 540 -19.45 -23.47 16.45
CA LEU A 540 -19.81 -23.79 17.82
C LEU A 540 -18.58 -24.27 18.62
N PRO A 541 -18.62 -24.27 19.96
CA PRO A 541 -17.51 -24.72 20.81
C PRO A 541 -17.04 -26.15 20.58
N ASP A 542 -17.90 -27.01 20.02
CA ASP A 542 -17.55 -28.39 19.67
C ASP A 542 -16.80 -28.53 18.34
N GLY A 543 -16.54 -27.40 17.65
CA GLY A 543 -15.87 -27.33 16.36
C GLY A 543 -16.79 -27.56 15.16
N THR A 544 -18.11 -27.68 15.37
CA THR A 544 -19.08 -27.82 14.28
C THR A 544 -19.30 -26.49 13.57
N PHE A 545 -19.25 -26.51 12.24
CA PHE A 545 -19.58 -25.38 11.38
C PHE A 545 -20.93 -25.55 10.70
N SER A 546 -21.66 -24.45 10.59
CA SER A 546 -22.88 -24.35 9.80
C SER A 546 -22.86 -23.06 9.00
N HIS A 547 -23.65 -23.00 7.92
CA HIS A 547 -23.78 -21.76 7.15
C HIS A 547 -25.17 -21.57 6.57
N HIS A 548 -25.48 -20.31 6.25
CA HIS A 548 -26.72 -19.93 5.59
C HIS A 548 -26.45 -18.85 4.53
N ALA A 549 -26.98 -19.06 3.32
CA ALA A 549 -26.87 -18.12 2.21
C ALA A 549 -28.15 -17.29 2.07
N THR A 550 -28.01 -15.97 2.13
CA THR A 550 -29.07 -15.00 1.84
C THR A 550 -28.85 -14.41 0.44
N PRO A 551 -29.79 -14.56 -0.51
CA PRO A 551 -29.59 -14.16 -1.91
C PRO A 551 -29.74 -12.64 -2.12
N LEU A 552 -28.82 -11.87 -1.55
CA LEU A 552 -28.71 -10.41 -1.67
C LEU A 552 -27.33 -10.03 -2.17
N THR A 553 -27.28 -9.19 -3.19
CA THR A 553 -26.01 -8.71 -3.75
C THR A 553 -25.27 -7.81 -2.75
N ALA A 554 -23.94 -7.69 -2.89
CA ALA A 554 -23.14 -6.84 -2.01
C ALA A 554 -23.68 -5.39 -1.91
N PRO A 555 -24.06 -4.69 -3.00
CA PRO A 555 -24.62 -3.34 -2.89
C PRO A 555 -25.95 -3.27 -2.12
N GLU A 556 -26.80 -4.29 -2.22
CA GLU A 556 -28.07 -4.35 -1.48
C GLU A 556 -27.83 -4.52 0.02
N VAL A 557 -26.90 -5.41 0.39
CA VAL A 557 -26.49 -5.61 1.79
C VAL A 557 -25.90 -4.33 2.36
N GLU A 558 -24.87 -3.78 1.71
CA GLU A 558 -24.18 -2.56 2.18
C GLU A 558 -25.14 -1.37 2.30
N GLY A 559 -26.06 -1.20 1.34
CA GLY A 559 -27.04 -0.12 1.36
C GLY A 559 -28.04 -0.22 2.52
N ILE A 560 -28.44 -1.43 2.92
CA ILE A 560 -29.35 -1.64 4.06
C ILE A 560 -28.60 -1.45 5.38
N LEU A 561 -27.35 -1.91 5.47
CA LEU A 561 -26.51 -1.70 6.66
C LEU A 561 -26.24 -0.21 6.91
N GLN A 562 -26.00 0.57 5.86
CA GLN A 562 -25.84 2.03 5.94
C GLN A 562 -27.12 2.74 6.42
N GLN A 563 -28.28 2.30 5.94
CA GLN A 563 -29.57 2.81 6.42
C GLN A 563 -29.80 2.47 7.90
N LEU A 564 -29.49 1.24 8.31
CA LEU A 564 -29.60 0.82 9.70
C LEU A 564 -28.68 1.65 10.59
N TYR A 565 -27.40 1.81 10.22
CA TYR A 565 -26.46 2.67 10.93
C TYR A 565 -26.97 4.11 11.07
N SER A 566 -27.47 4.70 9.99
CA SER A 566 -28.05 6.05 10.01
C SER A 566 -29.26 6.14 10.96
N SER A 567 -30.10 5.10 10.99
CA SER A 567 -31.29 5.04 11.85
C SER A 567 -30.99 4.94 13.35
N LEU A 568 -29.73 4.71 13.73
CA LEU A 568 -29.30 4.71 15.14
C LEU A 568 -29.22 6.12 15.73
N TYR A 569 -29.24 7.17 14.91
CA TYR A 569 -29.31 8.54 15.40
C TYR A 569 -30.72 8.88 15.89
N PRO A 570 -30.88 9.62 17.02
CA PRO A 570 -32.18 9.89 17.64
C PRO A 570 -33.20 10.63 16.77
N VAL A 571 -32.75 11.24 15.67
CA VAL A 571 -33.62 11.97 14.72
C VAL A 571 -34.47 11.02 13.87
N TYR A 572 -34.09 9.74 13.73
CA TYR A 572 -34.78 8.78 12.89
C TYR A 572 -35.95 8.08 13.62
N PRO A 573 -37.04 7.71 12.90
CA PRO A 573 -38.18 7.03 13.49
C PRO A 573 -37.83 5.65 14.07
N ARG A 574 -38.39 5.33 15.24
CA ARG A 574 -38.22 4.03 15.92
C ARG A 574 -38.63 2.84 15.04
N ASP A 575 -39.77 2.94 14.37
CA ASP A 575 -40.32 1.82 13.58
C ASP A 575 -39.44 1.48 12.37
N GLU A 576 -38.85 2.50 11.75
CA GLU A 576 -37.90 2.31 10.64
C GLU A 576 -36.63 1.61 11.12
N ARG A 577 -36.06 2.08 12.24
CA ARG A 577 -34.90 1.44 12.88
C ARG A 577 -35.17 -0.03 13.22
N LEU A 578 -36.29 -0.32 13.88
CA LEU A 578 -36.61 -1.70 14.27
C LEU A 578 -36.83 -2.61 13.06
N ARG A 579 -37.50 -2.12 12.01
CA ARG A 579 -37.69 -2.88 10.77
C ARG A 579 -36.35 -3.21 10.09
N LEU A 580 -35.45 -2.23 9.98
CA LEU A 580 -34.11 -2.43 9.41
C LEU A 580 -33.28 -3.38 10.28
N SER A 581 -33.37 -3.23 11.60
CA SER A 581 -32.68 -4.07 12.58
C SER A 581 -33.15 -5.53 12.53
N GLU A 582 -34.47 -5.76 12.45
CA GLU A 582 -35.07 -7.09 12.30
C GLU A 582 -34.69 -7.73 10.96
N GLN A 583 -34.68 -6.94 9.88
CA GLN A 583 -34.24 -7.43 8.58
C GLN A 583 -32.79 -7.94 8.60
N VAL A 584 -31.87 -7.24 9.27
CA VAL A 584 -30.47 -7.67 9.41
C VAL A 584 -30.34 -8.84 10.39
N TYR A 585 -31.15 -8.87 11.46
CA TYR A 585 -31.23 -10.01 12.38
C TYR A 585 -31.60 -11.31 11.65
N ASP A 586 -32.57 -11.24 10.73
CA ASP A 586 -33.06 -12.36 9.94
C ASP A 586 -31.97 -12.97 9.06
N TRP A 587 -31.02 -12.15 8.60
CA TRP A 587 -29.90 -12.62 7.77
C TRP A 587 -28.78 -13.25 8.59
N LEU A 588 -28.47 -12.67 9.76
CA LEU A 588 -27.24 -12.96 10.50
C LEU A 588 -27.43 -13.90 11.69
N ILE A 589 -28.56 -13.82 12.38
CA ILE A 589 -28.77 -14.53 13.65
C ILE A 589 -29.86 -15.59 13.53
N ARG A 590 -31.00 -15.23 12.94
CA ARG A 590 -32.17 -16.12 12.89
C ARG A 590 -31.88 -17.53 12.36
N PRO A 591 -31.02 -17.73 11.33
CA PRO A 591 -30.70 -19.07 10.83
C PRO A 591 -29.97 -19.97 11.86
N ALA A 592 -29.28 -19.37 12.83
CA ALA A 592 -28.42 -20.05 13.78
C ALA A 592 -29.03 -20.15 15.21
N GLU A 593 -30.16 -19.49 15.48
CA GLU A 593 -30.76 -19.45 16.83
C GLU A 593 -31.01 -20.84 17.43
N ALA A 594 -31.51 -21.78 16.63
CA ALA A 594 -31.80 -23.13 17.11
C ALA A 594 -30.53 -23.91 17.52
N ASP A 595 -29.40 -23.60 16.88
CA ASP A 595 -28.10 -24.17 17.25
C ASP A 595 -27.58 -23.51 18.53
N PHE A 596 -27.74 -22.18 18.66
CA PHE A 596 -27.31 -21.43 19.85
C PHE A 596 -28.07 -21.87 21.11
N GLU A 597 -29.40 -22.01 21.02
CA GLU A 597 -30.24 -22.49 22.13
C GLU A 597 -29.88 -23.91 22.56
N ARG A 598 -29.64 -24.81 21.59
CA ARG A 598 -29.30 -26.21 21.87
C ARG A 598 -27.96 -26.37 22.58
N ASN A 599 -27.00 -25.49 22.26
CA ASN A 599 -25.65 -25.53 22.81
C ASN A 599 -25.45 -24.60 24.01
N GLY A 600 -26.51 -23.91 24.47
CA GLY A 600 -26.44 -23.05 25.64
C GLY A 600 -25.50 -21.84 25.46
N ILE A 601 -25.41 -21.33 24.23
CA ILE A 601 -24.54 -20.21 23.88
C ILE A 601 -24.98 -18.96 24.64
N LYS A 602 -24.02 -18.27 25.25
CA LYS A 602 -24.23 -17.00 25.97
C LYS A 602 -23.51 -15.83 25.33
N THR A 603 -22.48 -16.08 24.53
CA THR A 603 -21.70 -15.02 23.87
C THR A 603 -21.72 -15.22 22.35
N LEU A 604 -21.97 -14.15 21.61
CA LEU A 604 -21.82 -14.12 20.16
C LEU A 604 -20.59 -13.29 19.79
N VAL A 605 -19.66 -13.92 19.09
CA VAL A 605 -18.41 -13.30 18.64
C VAL A 605 -18.49 -13.09 17.14
N PHE A 606 -18.46 -11.84 16.71
CA PHE A 606 -18.58 -11.49 15.30
C PHE A 606 -17.22 -11.20 14.68
N VAL A 607 -17.01 -11.72 13.48
CA VAL A 607 -15.88 -11.36 12.61
C VAL A 607 -16.44 -10.56 11.42
N PRO A 608 -16.67 -9.24 11.59
CA PRO A 608 -17.43 -8.45 10.64
C PRO A 608 -16.69 -8.18 9.32
N ASP A 609 -17.44 -8.26 8.21
CA ASP A 609 -17.00 -7.95 6.85
C ASP A 609 -17.70 -6.68 6.30
N GLY A 610 -17.02 -5.97 5.40
CA GLY A 610 -17.55 -4.74 4.77
C GLY A 610 -18.04 -3.71 5.78
N PHE A 611 -19.22 -3.11 5.54
CA PHE A 611 -19.80 -2.11 6.43
C PHE A 611 -20.28 -2.66 7.78
N LEU A 612 -20.39 -3.97 7.97
CA LEU A 612 -20.78 -4.54 9.28
C LEU A 612 -19.81 -4.15 10.39
N ARG A 613 -18.56 -3.82 10.06
CA ARG A 613 -17.57 -3.33 11.01
C ARG A 613 -18.00 -2.03 11.69
N ASN A 614 -18.83 -1.22 11.01
CA ASN A 614 -19.32 0.06 11.49
C ASN A 614 -20.64 -0.06 12.28
N LEU A 615 -21.24 -1.25 12.32
CA LEU A 615 -22.56 -1.48 12.92
C LEU A 615 -22.42 -2.21 14.26
N PRO A 616 -22.96 -1.67 15.37
CA PRO A 616 -22.97 -2.40 16.63
C PRO A 616 -24.00 -3.51 16.57
N ILE A 617 -23.51 -4.76 16.51
CA ILE A 617 -24.36 -5.95 16.39
C ILE A 617 -25.33 -6.12 17.58
N SER A 618 -25.03 -5.47 18.72
CA SER A 618 -25.91 -5.41 19.88
C SER A 618 -27.30 -4.80 19.57
N VAL A 619 -27.44 -4.00 18.50
CA VAL A 619 -28.71 -3.35 18.12
C VAL A 619 -29.63 -4.20 17.26
N LEU A 620 -29.19 -5.39 16.82
CA LEU A 620 -30.03 -6.27 16.02
C LEU A 620 -31.22 -6.76 16.85
N TYR A 621 -32.42 -6.72 16.29
CA TYR A 621 -33.69 -6.87 16.99
C TYR A 621 -34.45 -8.08 16.46
N ASP A 622 -34.86 -9.00 17.33
CA ASP A 622 -35.46 -10.28 16.90
C ASP A 622 -36.98 -10.20 16.61
N GLY A 623 -37.57 -9.00 16.75
CA GLY A 623 -39.00 -8.74 16.74
C GLY A 623 -39.58 -8.48 18.14
N ARG A 624 -38.84 -8.82 19.21
CA ARG A 624 -39.24 -8.68 20.62
C ARG A 624 -38.21 -7.96 21.48
N GLN A 625 -36.93 -8.27 21.29
CA GLN A 625 -35.81 -7.78 22.09
C GLN A 625 -34.53 -7.70 21.25
N TYR A 626 -33.56 -6.93 21.72
CA TYR A 626 -32.25 -6.80 21.07
C TYR A 626 -31.35 -8.02 21.35
N VAL A 627 -30.39 -8.28 20.47
CA VAL A 627 -29.38 -9.36 20.65
C VAL A 627 -28.70 -9.26 22.01
N MET A 628 -28.32 -8.05 22.44
CA MET A 628 -27.62 -7.86 23.72
C MET A 628 -28.48 -8.19 24.96
N GLU A 629 -29.81 -8.26 24.82
CA GLU A 629 -30.67 -8.72 25.91
C GLU A 629 -30.56 -10.23 26.12
N LYS A 630 -30.18 -10.97 25.07
CA LYS A 630 -30.01 -12.44 25.07
C LYS A 630 -28.55 -12.87 25.27
N TYR A 631 -27.59 -12.19 24.65
CA TYR A 631 -26.20 -12.64 24.55
C TYR A 631 -25.21 -11.52 24.88
N GLY A 632 -24.05 -11.87 25.44
CA GLY A 632 -22.85 -11.04 25.37
C GLY A 632 -22.42 -10.91 23.90
N VAL A 633 -21.92 -9.74 23.51
CA VAL A 633 -21.48 -9.49 22.13
C VAL A 633 -20.03 -9.01 22.14
N ALA A 634 -19.20 -9.64 21.32
CA ALA A 634 -17.83 -9.23 21.08
C ALA A 634 -17.52 -9.24 19.59
N LEU A 635 -16.53 -8.45 19.20
CA LEU A 635 -15.98 -8.41 17.85
C LEU A 635 -14.58 -9.02 17.88
N SER A 636 -14.23 -9.77 16.84
CA SER A 636 -12.87 -10.23 16.63
C SER A 636 -12.39 -9.80 15.24
N PRO A 637 -11.17 -9.25 15.11
CA PRO A 637 -10.57 -8.95 13.82
C PRO A 637 -10.03 -10.21 13.08
N GLY A 638 -10.43 -11.41 13.50
CA GLY A 638 -9.95 -12.72 13.03
C GLY A 638 -9.71 -13.72 14.18
N LEU A 639 -9.06 -14.87 13.94
CA LEU A 639 -8.75 -15.88 14.99
C LEU A 639 -7.60 -15.51 15.93
N GLN A 640 -6.88 -14.44 15.63
CA GLN A 640 -5.65 -14.13 16.32
C GLN A 640 -5.97 -13.34 17.58
N LEU A 641 -6.29 -14.06 18.64
CA LEU A 641 -6.39 -13.51 19.98
C LEU A 641 -5.13 -13.89 20.76
N PHE A 642 -4.62 -12.94 21.55
CA PHE A 642 -3.57 -13.25 22.51
C PHE A 642 -4.10 -14.32 23.49
N PRO A 643 -3.35 -15.44 23.68
CA PRO A 643 -3.88 -16.71 24.18
C PRO A 643 -4.34 -16.74 25.64
N GLU A 644 -3.95 -15.77 26.45
CA GLU A 644 -4.30 -15.73 27.86
C GLU A 644 -5.35 -14.63 28.11
N GLY A 645 -6.37 -14.91 28.91
CA GLY A 645 -7.27 -13.89 29.44
C GLY A 645 -6.64 -13.15 30.62
N LEU A 646 -7.37 -12.22 31.23
CA LEU A 646 -6.96 -11.52 32.45
C LEU A 646 -6.45 -12.51 33.50
N GLY A 647 -5.13 -12.49 33.75
CA GLY A 647 -4.55 -13.09 34.95
C GLY A 647 -5.17 -12.47 36.22
N GLN A 648 -4.90 -13.05 37.39
CA GLN A 648 -5.55 -12.67 38.67
C GLN A 648 -5.36 -11.20 39.13
N GLU A 649 -4.65 -10.36 38.39
CA GLU A 649 -4.31 -8.98 38.77
C GLU A 649 -5.12 -7.92 38.00
N ARG A 650 -6.45 -7.90 38.20
CA ARG A 650 -7.36 -6.82 37.76
C ARG A 650 -7.14 -5.46 38.48
N ARG A 651 -6.03 -5.27 39.20
CA ARG A 651 -5.95 -4.26 40.26
C ARG A 651 -5.24 -2.97 39.89
N LYS A 652 -4.58 -2.90 38.73
CA LYS A 652 -3.79 -1.72 38.35
C LYS A 652 -4.30 -1.13 37.04
N ALA A 653 -4.58 0.17 37.06
CA ALA A 653 -5.03 0.90 35.89
C ALA A 653 -4.20 2.17 35.70
N LEU A 654 -3.94 2.53 34.44
CA LEU A 654 -3.52 3.87 34.04
C LEU A 654 -4.72 4.54 33.39
N ALA A 655 -5.24 5.59 34.02
CA ALA A 655 -6.37 6.35 33.51
C ALA A 655 -5.87 7.74 33.08
N VAL A 656 -6.07 8.08 31.80
CA VAL A 656 -5.58 9.34 31.22
C VAL A 656 -6.73 10.07 30.54
N GLY A 657 -6.75 11.40 30.62
CA GLY A 657 -7.82 12.16 29.98
C GLY A 657 -7.59 13.66 29.88
N LEU A 658 -8.42 14.30 29.06
CA LEU A 658 -8.47 15.75 28.87
C LEU A 658 -9.84 16.26 29.27
N THR A 659 -9.87 17.22 30.18
CA THR A 659 -11.12 17.85 30.67
C THR A 659 -11.33 19.22 30.03
N GLU A 660 -10.23 19.88 29.67
CA GLU A 660 -10.25 21.23 29.09
C GLU A 660 -10.25 21.23 27.55
N ALA A 661 -10.72 22.33 26.98
CA ALA A 661 -10.67 22.57 25.54
C ALA A 661 -9.21 22.68 25.07
N ARG A 662 -8.83 21.95 24.02
CA ARG A 662 -7.44 21.88 23.58
C ARG A 662 -7.33 21.64 22.09
N GLN A 663 -6.37 22.30 21.43
CA GLN A 663 -6.06 22.10 20.01
C GLN A 663 -7.28 22.15 19.06
N GLY A 664 -8.29 22.96 19.39
CA GLY A 664 -9.53 23.10 18.59
C GLY A 664 -10.66 22.14 18.96
N PHE A 665 -10.47 21.25 19.95
CA PHE A 665 -11.50 20.35 20.47
C PHE A 665 -12.21 20.92 21.70
N ASN A 666 -13.49 20.59 21.83
CA ASN A 666 -14.35 21.01 22.93
C ASN A 666 -13.94 20.35 24.26
N PRO A 667 -14.22 20.97 25.41
CA PRO A 667 -13.94 20.36 26.72
C PRO A 667 -14.81 19.11 26.95
N LEU A 668 -14.30 18.16 27.73
CA LEU A 668 -14.99 16.94 28.15
C LEU A 668 -15.12 16.92 29.69
N PRO A 669 -16.05 17.71 30.26
CA PRO A 669 -16.14 17.89 31.72
C PRO A 669 -16.48 16.60 32.49
N GLY A 670 -17.17 15.64 31.87
CA GLY A 670 -17.54 14.34 32.43
C GLY A 670 -16.36 13.40 32.66
N VAL A 671 -15.23 13.63 31.97
CA VAL A 671 -13.97 12.89 32.19
C VAL A 671 -13.54 12.96 33.65
N ASN A 672 -13.75 14.08 34.35
CA ASN A 672 -13.44 14.16 35.77
C ASN A 672 -14.25 13.18 36.63
N ALA A 673 -15.54 13.00 36.31
CA ALA A 673 -16.41 12.07 37.01
C ALA A 673 -16.02 10.62 36.67
N GLU A 674 -15.82 10.33 35.39
CA GLU A 674 -15.38 9.03 34.89
C GLU A 674 -14.08 8.55 35.56
N MET A 675 -13.07 9.43 35.67
CA MET A 675 -11.78 9.09 36.30
C MET A 675 -11.92 8.80 37.81
N GLN A 676 -12.81 9.53 38.50
CA GLN A 676 -13.08 9.31 39.93
C GLN A 676 -13.79 7.97 40.15
N GLU A 677 -14.74 7.64 39.27
CA GLU A 677 -15.48 6.37 39.30
C GLU A 677 -14.52 5.19 39.07
N ILE A 678 -13.66 5.25 38.05
CA ILE A 678 -12.66 4.20 37.79
C ILE A 678 -11.72 4.00 38.99
N ALA A 679 -11.24 5.11 39.58
CA ALA A 679 -10.36 5.04 40.75
C ALA A 679 -11.05 4.47 42.00
N SER A 680 -12.38 4.52 42.09
CA SER A 680 -13.14 3.89 43.16
C SER A 680 -13.34 2.38 42.96
N GLU A 681 -13.35 1.91 41.72
CA GLU A 681 -13.55 0.50 41.37
C GLU A 681 -12.23 -0.28 41.24
N VAL A 682 -11.12 0.39 40.89
CA VAL A 682 -9.81 -0.25 40.66
C VAL A 682 -8.76 0.25 41.67
N ASP A 683 -8.41 -0.62 42.63
CA ASP A 683 -7.55 -0.36 43.81
C ASP A 683 -6.26 0.46 43.55
N SER A 684 -5.58 0.24 42.42
CA SER A 684 -4.30 0.90 42.07
C SER A 684 -4.39 1.66 40.74
N THR A 685 -5.25 2.67 40.70
CA THR A 685 -5.40 3.56 39.54
C THR A 685 -4.45 4.75 39.61
N GLN A 686 -3.58 4.90 38.59
CA GLN A 686 -2.79 6.10 38.38
C GLN A 686 -3.50 7.01 37.37
N ILE A 687 -3.76 8.26 37.75
CA ILE A 687 -4.49 9.23 36.91
C ILE A 687 -3.52 10.26 36.34
N LEU A 688 -3.63 10.55 35.03
CA LEU A 688 -3.00 11.70 34.37
C LEU A 688 -4.08 12.55 33.69
N LEU A 689 -4.28 13.78 34.17
CA LEU A 689 -5.25 14.71 33.59
C LEU A 689 -4.56 15.94 33.02
N ASP A 690 -5.09 16.42 31.89
CA ASP A 690 -4.74 17.71 31.31
C ASP A 690 -3.22 17.88 31.21
N GLY A 691 -2.62 18.88 31.88
CA GLY A 691 -1.18 19.14 31.84
C GLY A 691 -0.28 17.97 32.23
N GLU A 692 -0.80 16.97 32.95
CA GLU A 692 -0.08 15.76 33.32
C GLU A 692 -0.14 14.67 32.24
N PHE A 693 -1.09 14.75 31.30
CA PHE A 693 -1.25 13.83 30.17
C PHE A 693 -0.59 14.41 28.89
N THR A 694 0.74 14.41 28.88
CA THR A 694 1.55 14.69 27.68
C THR A 694 1.98 13.41 26.98
N SER A 695 2.22 13.46 25.66
CA SER A 695 2.65 12.28 24.88
C SER A 695 3.92 11.64 25.45
N ASP A 696 4.96 12.43 25.72
CA ASP A 696 6.24 11.94 26.24
C ASP A 696 6.12 11.27 27.62
N ARG A 697 5.26 11.83 28.49
CA ARG A 697 5.07 11.31 29.84
C ARG A 697 4.25 10.02 29.82
N PHE A 698 3.22 9.96 28.97
CA PHE A 698 2.43 8.76 28.77
C PHE A 698 3.31 7.60 28.30
N GLU A 699 4.13 7.83 27.29
CA GLU A 699 5.11 6.87 26.79
C GLU A 699 6.11 6.44 27.87
N THR A 700 6.70 7.39 28.59
CA THR A 700 7.67 7.08 29.65
C THR A 700 7.07 6.20 30.75
N ILE A 701 5.80 6.42 31.10
CA ILE A 701 5.09 5.63 32.11
C ILE A 701 4.83 4.22 31.61
N LEU A 702 4.31 4.05 30.39
CA LEU A 702 4.06 2.73 29.79
C LEU A 702 5.36 1.95 29.55
N ALA A 703 6.46 2.64 29.23
CA ALA A 703 7.75 2.01 29.05
C ALA A 703 8.39 1.52 30.37
N SER A 704 8.04 2.15 31.51
CA SER A 704 8.65 1.87 32.82
C SER A 704 7.80 1.04 33.77
N GLN A 705 6.50 0.95 33.52
CA GLN A 705 5.54 0.27 34.40
C GLN A 705 4.51 -0.50 33.58
N SER A 706 4.16 -1.68 34.09
CA SER A 706 3.06 -2.49 33.56
C SER A 706 1.71 -2.01 34.10
N PHE A 707 0.70 -1.96 33.21
CA PHE A 707 -0.70 -1.66 33.51
C PHE A 707 -1.62 -2.62 32.73
N PRO A 708 -2.30 -3.56 33.41
CA PRO A 708 -3.29 -4.43 32.78
C PRO A 708 -4.46 -3.66 32.16
N ILE A 709 -4.83 -2.52 32.75
CA ILE A 709 -5.90 -1.66 32.24
C ILE A 709 -5.30 -0.30 31.87
N VAL A 710 -5.51 0.13 30.63
CA VAL A 710 -5.23 1.49 30.18
C VAL A 710 -6.54 2.11 29.72
N HIS A 711 -6.98 3.16 30.41
CA HIS A 711 -8.21 3.87 30.13
C HIS A 711 -7.89 5.27 29.59
N MET A 712 -8.42 5.62 28.42
CA MET A 712 -8.17 6.87 27.72
C MET A 712 -9.49 7.61 27.47
N ALA A 713 -9.70 8.71 28.20
CA ALA A 713 -10.84 9.59 28.05
C ALA A 713 -10.41 10.93 27.43
N THR A 714 -10.13 10.88 26.13
CA THR A 714 -9.70 12.01 25.32
C THR A 714 -10.32 11.97 23.93
N HIS A 715 -10.28 13.09 23.21
CA HIS A 715 -10.68 13.11 21.81
C HIS A 715 -9.76 12.20 20.99
N GLY A 716 -10.38 11.35 20.20
CA GLY A 716 -9.69 10.51 19.22
C GLY A 716 -10.48 10.46 17.93
N GLN A 717 -9.76 10.35 16.83
CA GLN A 717 -10.33 10.15 15.50
C GLN A 717 -9.66 8.93 14.88
N PHE A 718 -10.45 8.01 14.33
CA PHE A 718 -9.95 6.87 13.56
C PHE A 718 -10.48 6.95 12.14
N SER A 719 -9.61 7.09 11.15
CA SER A 719 -9.95 7.29 9.73
C SER A 719 -9.37 6.16 8.87
N SER A 720 -9.92 5.93 7.68
CA SER A 720 -9.24 5.09 6.68
C SER A 720 -7.93 5.69 6.16
N ASN A 721 -7.69 6.96 6.48
CA ASN A 721 -6.40 7.60 6.34
C ASN A 721 -5.64 7.50 7.67
N PRO A 722 -4.52 6.74 7.74
CA PRO A 722 -3.69 6.67 8.93
C PRO A 722 -3.24 8.04 9.47
N GLU A 723 -3.09 9.05 8.61
CA GLU A 723 -2.67 10.42 9.00
C GLU A 723 -3.75 11.22 9.74
N GLU A 724 -5.02 10.90 9.48
CA GLU A 724 -6.16 11.51 10.19
C GLU A 724 -6.49 10.74 11.47
N THR A 725 -5.81 9.62 11.70
CA THR A 725 -6.00 8.80 12.90
C THR A 725 -5.09 9.30 14.01
N PHE A 726 -5.69 9.81 15.10
CA PHE A 726 -4.94 10.31 16.24
C PHE A 726 -5.70 10.19 17.57
N LEU A 727 -4.95 10.23 18.67
CA LEU A 727 -5.42 10.49 20.01
C LEU A 727 -4.87 11.83 20.51
N LEU A 728 -5.72 12.66 21.13
CA LEU A 728 -5.33 13.97 21.60
C LEU A 728 -4.65 13.89 22.97
N THR A 729 -3.49 14.53 23.11
CA THR A 729 -2.82 14.76 24.41
C THR A 729 -2.78 16.25 24.71
N TRP A 730 -2.25 16.62 25.88
CA TRP A 730 -2.19 18.02 26.27
C TRP A 730 -1.32 18.88 25.35
N ASN A 731 -0.17 18.35 24.96
CA ASN A 731 0.85 19.07 24.21
C ASN A 731 0.84 18.74 22.71
N ASP A 732 0.30 17.58 22.32
CA ASP A 732 0.39 17.11 20.94
C ASP A 732 -0.74 16.12 20.58
N ARG A 733 -0.57 15.40 19.47
CA ARG A 733 -1.39 14.27 19.04
C ARG A 733 -0.52 13.02 18.97
N ILE A 734 -1.07 11.87 19.35
CA ILE A 734 -0.43 10.57 19.16
C ILE A 734 -1.03 9.95 17.89
N GLY A 735 -0.22 9.82 16.83
CA GLY A 735 -0.64 9.24 15.56
C GLY A 735 -0.40 7.73 15.47
N VAL A 736 -0.75 7.14 14.32
CA VAL A 736 -0.59 5.69 14.07
C VAL A 736 0.86 5.21 14.25
N GLN A 737 1.84 6.00 13.80
CA GLN A 737 3.26 5.63 13.89
C GLN A 737 3.80 5.69 15.33
N ASP A 738 3.34 6.65 16.13
CA ASP A 738 3.73 6.78 17.54
C ASP A 738 3.33 5.56 18.37
N PHE A 739 2.21 4.91 18.03
CA PHE A 739 1.76 3.72 18.76
C PHE A 739 2.74 2.56 18.69
N ASN A 740 3.42 2.38 17.56
CA ASN A 740 4.43 1.32 17.45
C ASN A 740 5.54 1.50 18.48
N ARG A 741 5.91 2.75 18.76
CA ARG A 741 6.93 3.13 19.73
C ARG A 741 6.40 3.08 21.16
N ILE A 742 5.21 3.64 21.40
CA ILE A 742 4.60 3.72 22.75
C ILE A 742 4.30 2.33 23.32
N PHE A 743 3.80 1.41 22.49
CA PHE A 743 3.39 0.06 22.90
C PHE A 743 4.42 -1.01 22.53
N GLU A 744 5.63 -0.62 22.11
CA GLU A 744 6.69 -1.54 21.68
C GLU A 744 6.99 -2.62 22.73
N ASN A 745 7.15 -2.20 23.99
CA ASN A 745 7.48 -3.10 25.09
C ASN A 745 6.37 -4.12 25.38
N SER A 746 5.11 -3.68 25.37
CA SER A 746 3.96 -4.58 25.56
C SER A 746 3.81 -5.55 24.39
N ARG A 747 4.05 -5.09 23.16
CA ARG A 747 3.90 -5.89 21.95
C ARG A 747 4.97 -6.98 21.80
N PHE A 748 6.22 -6.68 22.16
CA PHE A 748 7.32 -7.65 22.09
C PHE A 748 7.49 -8.50 23.36
N GLY A 749 6.52 -8.43 24.30
CA GLY A 749 6.55 -9.21 25.54
C GLY A 749 7.69 -8.81 26.50
N ILE A 750 8.16 -7.57 26.40
CA ILE A 750 9.19 -7.00 27.29
C ILE A 750 8.53 -6.58 28.63
N SER A 751 7.27 -6.16 28.59
CA SER A 751 6.41 -5.89 29.75
C SER A 751 5.14 -6.76 29.70
N ASP A 752 4.40 -6.87 30.81
CA ASP A 752 3.12 -7.58 30.77
C ASP A 752 2.18 -6.91 29.75
N PRO A 753 1.32 -7.70 29.09
CA PRO A 753 0.41 -7.19 28.08
C PRO A 753 -0.69 -6.32 28.69
N ILE A 754 -1.17 -5.37 27.89
CA ILE A 754 -2.40 -4.62 28.22
C ILE A 754 -3.57 -5.59 28.04
N GLU A 755 -4.30 -5.85 29.11
CA GLU A 755 -5.44 -6.77 29.09
C GLU A 755 -6.71 -6.07 28.58
N LEU A 756 -6.85 -4.79 28.91
CA LEU A 756 -7.97 -3.98 28.47
C LEU A 756 -7.53 -2.54 28.19
N LEU A 757 -7.66 -2.15 26.93
CA LEU A 757 -7.54 -0.76 26.48
C LEU A 757 -8.93 -0.17 26.31
N VAL A 758 -9.27 0.87 27.08
CA VAL A 758 -10.58 1.55 26.98
C VAL A 758 -10.38 2.92 26.35
N MET A 759 -11.23 3.25 25.38
CA MET A 759 -11.26 4.54 24.70
C MET A 759 -12.68 5.11 24.77
N SER A 760 -12.93 5.97 25.75
CA SER A 760 -14.28 6.42 26.10
C SER A 760 -14.76 7.65 25.33
N ALA A 761 -13.87 8.55 24.94
CA ALA A 761 -14.22 9.80 24.24
C ALA A 761 -13.78 9.85 22.76
N CYS A 762 -13.49 8.70 22.16
CA CYS A 762 -13.08 8.59 20.77
C CYS A 762 -14.27 8.57 19.79
N GLN A 763 -14.08 9.10 18.59
CA GLN A 763 -14.98 8.91 17.47
C GLN A 763 -14.29 8.02 16.43
N THR A 764 -14.96 6.93 16.06
CA THR A 764 -14.59 6.17 14.86
C THR A 764 -15.18 6.92 13.67
N ALA A 765 -14.41 7.26 12.61
CA ALA A 765 -14.89 8.15 11.55
C ALA A 765 -16.20 7.62 10.92
N ALA A 766 -17.28 8.36 11.13
CA ALA A 766 -18.62 7.96 10.72
C ALA A 766 -18.72 7.88 9.20
N GLY A 767 -19.13 6.72 8.68
CA GLY A 767 -19.42 6.50 7.25
C GLY A 767 -18.27 5.99 6.39
N ASP A 768 -17.11 5.68 6.98
CA ASP A 768 -15.95 5.13 6.26
C ASP A 768 -15.78 3.64 6.55
N ASN A 769 -15.93 2.78 5.52
CA ASN A 769 -15.82 1.32 5.62
C ASN A 769 -14.45 0.82 6.12
N ARG A 770 -13.42 1.68 6.09
CA ARG A 770 -12.06 1.36 6.55
C ARG A 770 -11.67 2.09 7.84
N ALA A 771 -12.45 3.04 8.34
CA ALA A 771 -12.16 3.70 9.61
C ALA A 771 -12.12 2.72 10.79
N THR A 772 -12.95 1.69 10.74
CA THR A 772 -12.95 0.59 11.72
C THR A 772 -11.75 -0.37 11.57
N LEU A 773 -11.08 -0.40 10.41
CA LEU A 773 -9.73 -1.00 10.32
C LEU A 773 -8.71 -0.16 11.08
N GLY A 774 -8.89 1.16 11.16
CA GLY A 774 -8.09 2.03 12.02
C GLY A 774 -8.21 1.64 13.49
N LEU A 775 -9.44 1.43 13.99
CA LEU A 775 -9.69 0.96 15.35
C LEU A 775 -9.18 -0.48 15.60
N ALA A 776 -9.51 -1.42 14.73
CA ALA A 776 -9.07 -2.82 14.86
C ALA A 776 -7.54 -2.93 14.76
N GLY A 777 -6.94 -2.18 13.84
CA GLY A 777 -5.51 -2.11 13.68
C GLY A 777 -4.82 -1.39 14.84
N PHE A 778 -5.43 -0.36 15.41
CA PHE A 778 -4.97 0.27 16.65
C PHE A 778 -4.96 -0.71 17.81
N ALA A 779 -6.06 -1.45 18.01
CA ALA A 779 -6.16 -2.51 19.02
C ALA A 779 -5.03 -3.53 18.85
N LEU A 780 -4.81 -4.03 17.63
CA LEU A 780 -3.72 -4.97 17.32
C LEU A 780 -2.33 -4.38 17.56
N ARG A 781 -2.07 -3.13 17.16
CA ARG A 781 -0.76 -2.47 17.32
C ARG A 781 -0.42 -2.11 18.76
N SER A 782 -1.43 -1.83 19.58
CA SER A 782 -1.25 -1.59 21.01
C SER A 782 -0.80 -2.84 21.79
N GLY A 783 -0.90 -4.03 21.18
CA GLY A 783 -0.69 -5.31 21.86
C GLY A 783 -1.75 -5.60 22.93
N ALA A 784 -2.83 -4.82 22.98
CA ALA A 784 -3.91 -5.03 23.92
C ALA A 784 -4.68 -6.30 23.56
N ARG A 785 -4.95 -7.14 24.57
CA ARG A 785 -5.75 -8.36 24.39
C ARG A 785 -7.21 -8.05 24.09
N SER A 786 -7.72 -6.97 24.68
CA SER A 786 -9.08 -6.47 24.49
C SER A 786 -9.06 -4.96 24.35
N THR A 787 -9.89 -4.43 23.46
CA THR A 787 -10.11 -2.99 23.30
C THR A 787 -11.60 -2.69 23.38
N LEU A 788 -12.00 -1.78 24.26
CA LEU A 788 -13.36 -1.23 24.35
C LEU A 788 -13.36 0.18 23.78
N ALA A 789 -14.13 0.43 22.73
CA ALA A 789 -14.13 1.73 22.05
C ALA A 789 -15.51 2.09 21.49
N SER A 790 -15.76 3.39 21.32
CA SER A 790 -16.98 3.94 20.76
C SER A 790 -16.93 4.10 19.24
N LEU A 791 -17.96 3.61 18.55
CA LEU A 791 -18.14 3.77 17.09
C LEU A 791 -18.49 5.21 16.68
N TRP A 792 -19.04 6.02 17.59
CA TRP A 792 -19.36 7.44 17.36
C TRP A 792 -19.30 8.21 18.68
N SER A 793 -19.32 9.54 18.59
CA SER A 793 -19.38 10.40 19.77
C SER A 793 -20.71 10.22 20.49
N VAL A 794 -20.66 9.90 21.77
CA VAL A 794 -21.83 9.89 22.65
C VAL A 794 -21.77 11.10 23.57
N SER A 795 -22.89 11.44 24.21
CA SER A 795 -22.92 12.37 25.33
C SER A 795 -21.92 11.95 26.41
N ASP A 796 -21.17 12.92 26.92
CA ASP A 796 -20.18 12.77 27.99
C ASP A 796 -20.80 12.12 29.24
N VAL A 797 -22.02 12.51 29.61
CA VAL A 797 -22.75 11.95 30.76
C VAL A 797 -23.08 10.47 30.57
N ALA A 798 -23.64 10.11 29.41
CA ALA A 798 -24.00 8.73 29.10
C ALA A 798 -22.76 7.82 29.05
N THR A 799 -21.63 8.38 28.60
CA THR A 799 -20.34 7.68 28.58
C THR A 799 -19.85 7.38 30.00
N SER A 800 -19.85 8.38 30.90
CA SER A 800 -19.48 8.18 32.31
C SER A 800 -20.37 7.13 32.97
N ASP A 801 -21.69 7.20 32.78
CA ASP A 801 -22.63 6.25 33.37
C ASP A 801 -22.40 4.81 32.87
N LEU A 802 -22.12 4.63 31.57
CA LEU A 802 -21.79 3.33 30.98
C LEU A 802 -20.46 2.80 31.52
N MET A 803 -19.44 3.65 31.62
CA MET A 803 -18.10 3.25 32.07
C MET A 803 -18.11 2.90 33.57
N ARG A 804 -18.81 3.67 34.40
CA ARG A 804 -19.01 3.32 35.82
C ARG A 804 -19.61 1.92 35.95
N GLU A 805 -20.71 1.66 35.25
CA GLU A 805 -21.38 0.37 35.35
C GLU A 805 -20.52 -0.75 34.79
N PHE A 806 -19.81 -0.51 33.68
CA PHE A 806 -18.88 -1.48 33.11
C PHE A 806 -17.77 -1.87 34.10
N TYR A 807 -17.12 -0.89 34.74
CA TYR A 807 -16.07 -1.18 35.73
C TYR A 807 -16.63 -1.85 36.97
N ASN A 808 -17.77 -1.41 37.51
CA ASN A 808 -18.46 -2.06 38.63
C ASN A 808 -18.72 -3.56 38.34
N GLN A 809 -19.19 -3.88 37.14
CA GLN A 809 -19.41 -5.28 36.74
C GLN A 809 -18.10 -6.04 36.54
N LEU A 810 -17.06 -5.40 35.99
CA LEU A 810 -15.75 -6.00 35.75
C LEU A 810 -14.97 -6.27 37.05
N THR A 811 -15.13 -5.44 38.07
CA THR A 811 -14.43 -5.53 39.37
C THR A 811 -15.24 -6.26 40.43
N ALA A 812 -16.50 -6.61 40.13
CA ALA A 812 -17.39 -7.37 41.01
C ALA A 812 -16.70 -8.62 41.59
N SER A 813 -17.07 -8.99 42.82
CA SER A 813 -16.43 -10.07 43.59
C SER A 813 -16.52 -11.45 42.92
N ASP A 814 -17.44 -11.62 41.97
CA ASP A 814 -17.54 -12.82 41.13
C ASP A 814 -16.52 -12.75 39.98
N ARG A 815 -15.40 -13.45 40.16
CA ARG A 815 -14.30 -13.50 39.19
C ARG A 815 -14.65 -14.23 37.89
N SER A 816 -15.88 -14.75 37.73
CA SER A 816 -16.35 -15.42 36.52
C SER A 816 -16.99 -14.48 35.48
N VAL A 817 -17.21 -13.20 35.83
CA VAL A 817 -17.76 -12.22 34.88
C VAL A 817 -16.72 -11.90 33.80
N THR A 818 -17.13 -12.12 32.54
CA THR A 818 -16.36 -11.83 31.34
C THR A 818 -16.47 -10.37 30.95
N LYS A 819 -15.53 -9.85 30.16
CA LYS A 819 -15.60 -8.48 29.63
C LYS A 819 -16.85 -8.25 28.78
N ALA A 820 -17.27 -9.25 27.99
CA ALA A 820 -18.50 -9.18 27.21
C ALA A 820 -19.75 -9.09 28.10
N GLU A 821 -19.81 -9.84 29.20
CA GLU A 821 -20.95 -9.76 30.12
C GLU A 821 -20.97 -8.44 30.90
N ALA A 822 -19.80 -7.94 31.31
CA ALA A 822 -19.70 -6.63 31.96
C ALA A 822 -20.22 -5.50 31.05
N LEU A 823 -19.84 -5.50 29.77
CA LEU A 823 -20.35 -4.55 28.78
C LEU A 823 -21.87 -4.71 28.59
N ARG A 824 -22.35 -5.95 28.48
CA ARG A 824 -23.78 -6.24 28.30
C ARG A 824 -24.61 -5.70 29.46
N GLN A 825 -24.16 -5.88 30.70
CA GLN A 825 -24.85 -5.35 31.89
C GLN A 825 -24.87 -3.81 31.89
N ALA A 826 -23.77 -3.16 31.52
CA ALA A 826 -23.74 -1.71 31.37
C ALA A 826 -24.74 -1.22 30.30
N GLN A 827 -24.79 -1.90 29.15
CA GLN A 827 -25.74 -1.59 28.09
C GLN A 827 -27.20 -1.79 28.53
N LEU A 828 -27.49 -2.87 29.26
CA LEU A 828 -28.82 -3.14 29.82
C LEU A 828 -29.25 -2.09 30.85
N THR A 829 -28.31 -1.60 31.67
CA THR A 829 -28.57 -0.54 32.65
C THR A 829 -28.98 0.74 31.93
N LEU A 830 -28.28 1.15 30.87
CA LEU A 830 -28.65 2.31 30.07
C LEU A 830 -29.96 2.10 29.28
N LEU A 831 -30.19 0.90 28.73
CA LEU A 831 -31.44 0.57 28.04
C LEU A 831 -32.66 0.76 28.96
N ARG A 832 -32.52 0.48 30.26
CA ARG A 832 -33.58 0.62 31.27
C ARG A 832 -33.73 2.03 31.82
N ASP A 833 -32.79 2.93 31.52
CA ASP A 833 -32.85 4.33 31.92
C ASP A 833 -33.69 5.13 30.89
N PRO A 834 -34.81 5.75 31.28
CA PRO A 834 -35.63 6.56 30.37
C PRO A 834 -34.88 7.72 29.68
N LEU A 835 -33.76 8.19 30.23
CA LEU A 835 -32.93 9.24 29.60
C LEU A 835 -31.99 8.68 28.53
N HIS A 836 -31.65 7.39 28.61
CA HIS A 836 -30.64 6.75 27.77
C HIS A 836 -31.15 5.48 27.03
N GLU A 837 -32.46 5.22 27.03
CA GLU A 837 -33.08 4.04 26.41
C GLU A 837 -32.81 3.91 24.90
N HIS A 838 -32.53 5.03 24.22
CA HIS A 838 -32.29 5.05 22.79
C HIS A 838 -30.96 4.36 22.44
N PRO A 839 -30.90 3.46 21.43
CA PRO A 839 -29.69 2.73 21.06
C PRO A 839 -28.44 3.59 20.88
N TYR A 840 -28.59 4.80 20.37
CA TYR A 840 -27.54 5.81 20.26
C TYR A 840 -26.63 5.94 21.50
N PHE A 841 -27.18 5.80 22.72
CA PHE A 841 -26.43 5.98 23.97
C PHE A 841 -25.71 4.73 24.45
N TRP A 842 -26.33 3.54 24.33
CA TRP A 842 -25.77 2.30 24.87
C TRP A 842 -25.04 1.44 23.84
N SER A 843 -25.38 1.54 22.55
CA SER A 843 -24.81 0.65 21.53
C SER A 843 -23.53 1.16 20.89
N ALA A 844 -23.10 2.38 21.21
CA ALA A 844 -21.91 2.97 20.62
C ALA A 844 -20.64 2.19 20.96
N PHE A 845 -20.57 1.58 22.14
CA PHE A 845 -19.39 0.87 22.62
C PHE A 845 -19.36 -0.58 22.13
N VAL A 846 -18.23 -0.95 21.53
CA VAL A 846 -17.95 -2.31 21.06
C VAL A 846 -16.68 -2.85 21.72
N LEU A 847 -16.72 -4.13 22.08
CA LEU A 847 -15.58 -4.86 22.61
C LEU A 847 -14.90 -5.62 21.48
N VAL A 848 -13.63 -5.33 21.22
CA VAL A 848 -12.81 -5.94 20.18
C VAL A 848 -11.71 -6.79 20.81
N GLY A 849 -11.51 -8.01 20.35
CA GLY A 849 -10.45 -8.91 20.83
C GLY A 849 -10.98 -9.95 21.83
N ASN A 850 -10.16 -10.32 22.81
CA ASN A 850 -10.49 -11.35 23.79
C ASN A 850 -11.64 -10.87 24.69
N TRP A 851 -12.75 -11.59 24.74
CA TRP A 851 -13.93 -11.15 25.49
C TRP A 851 -14.07 -11.74 26.89
N LEU A 852 -13.15 -12.63 27.29
CA LEU A 852 -13.11 -13.25 28.61
C LEU A 852 -12.61 -12.30 29.70
#